data_AF-A0A0P4W8Y7-F1
#
_entry.id   AF-A0A0P4W8Y7-F1
#
_cell.length_a   1.000
_cell.length_b   1.000
_cell.length_c   1.000
_cell.angle_alpha   90.00
_cell.angle_beta   90.00
_cell.angle_gamma   90.00
#
_symmetry.space_group_name_H-M   'P 1'
#
loop_
_entity.id
_entity.type
_entity.pdbx_description
1 polymer ?
#
loop_
_entity_poly.entity_id
_entity_poly.type
_entity_poly.pdbx_seq_one_letter_code
_entity_poly.pdbx_strand_id
1 'polypeptide(L)'
;MVEDKDRPGFFKDYHRAVRKAISNDQFNEFSKLKTNDDRIRFCFSLPAIHDIDIKPYFRGKSEKEALEKKEAGNKCFGRKNNLEALRLYSQAVVKAPVPSGKYWKLIKESADPKKMTMYAICLANRSAALYHLREYHYCVKDIDEALEHHYPKELKYKLYKRKARLLSHMKQHVEARDAYRQALKWLDWAKMEREKRIEHQTDIQKWLKMYETGKVVKNWDIPECYIEHPPVIPELTGGRNERFLSASKKIDIHYDNNMGRYAVASEDIEPGDVLVTEQPFASVLNREEFGSHCQKCFKTTKAPIPCKKCSSVLFCSVECRQSSYFHTIECPILDLLVGSGMSINCFLALRLVTQKPVSYFLDMKEKLNEEDLKEITNNKEVYDPSDFMRLYNLVCHSQFRTAEDLFHRCVMIVFLIKALKKTKYFDGKGSSSGDKVNDVELFIGSLLLRFLQIVQFNAHEVSEFYLMSPRSLDGSKNETLGAAIYPTLALFNHSCHSAQVRYFSGQQVITKAIRNIRKGEIVPENYGQSFPSKNKIQRKAELADRYWFECNCEACQNDWPMYKDMDTSTMHFKCHKCHGPLNVNTEQLLNPFIKCEKCGDQTNILSTLKNLQNTEQTFKGACKEMEAYNLEKAEALLIENLKQLEACLYPPYRDYHLTQEAYMKVCLCQGNIRIKQPKTEE
;
A
#
# COMPACT_ATOMS: atom_id res chain seq x y z
N MET A 1 -5.91 17.89 13.30
CA MET A 1 -4.48 17.55 13.45
C MET A 1 -3.75 17.74 12.11
N VAL A 2 -3.89 18.94 11.50
CA VAL A 2 -3.39 19.27 10.14
C VAL A 2 -2.76 20.66 10.17
N GLU A 3 -1.95 20.96 11.17
CA GLU A 3 -1.55 22.37 11.40
C GLU A 3 -0.27 22.81 10.70
N ASP A 4 0.36 21.98 9.87
CA ASP A 4 1.27 22.55 8.88
C ASP A 4 1.62 21.53 7.79
N LYS A 5 0.99 21.66 6.63
CA LYS A 5 1.38 20.94 5.40
C LYS A 5 2.49 21.68 4.66
N ASP A 6 2.69 22.97 4.94
CA ASP A 6 3.50 23.88 4.13
C ASP A 6 4.83 24.27 4.79
N ARG A 7 5.06 23.88 6.05
CA ARG A 7 6.37 24.12 6.69
C ARG A 7 7.45 23.28 6.01
N PRO A 8 8.44 23.88 5.34
CA PRO A 8 9.55 23.13 4.76
C PRO A 8 10.28 22.42 5.90
N GLY A 9 10.53 21.11 5.72
CA GLY A 9 11.30 20.35 6.69
C GLY A 9 12.74 20.84 6.76
N PHE A 10 13.37 20.70 7.94
CA PHE A 10 14.68 21.32 8.21
C PHE A 10 15.84 20.73 7.39
N PHE A 11 15.67 19.54 6.78
CA PHE A 11 16.79 18.81 6.17
C PHE A 11 17.41 19.56 5.00
N LYS A 12 16.61 20.26 4.18
CA LYS A 12 17.12 21.00 3.02
C LYS A 12 18.11 22.09 3.42
N ASP A 13 17.81 22.82 4.50
CA ASP A 13 18.68 23.87 5.01
C ASP A 13 19.90 23.29 5.72
N TYR A 14 19.72 22.19 6.47
CA TYR A 14 20.82 21.43 7.06
C TYR A 14 21.82 20.95 5.99
N HIS A 15 21.35 20.30 4.92
CA HIS A 15 22.20 19.88 3.81
C HIS A 15 22.94 21.05 3.17
N ARG A 16 22.23 22.16 2.92
CA ARG A 16 22.84 23.38 2.35
C ARG A 16 23.93 23.95 3.25
N ALA A 17 23.71 23.98 4.57
CA ALA A 17 24.70 24.46 5.53
C ALA A 17 25.94 23.57 5.52
N VAL A 18 25.76 22.25 5.56
CA VAL A 18 26.86 21.28 5.48
C VAL A 18 27.63 21.47 4.18
N ARG A 19 26.97 21.51 3.02
CA ARG A 19 27.63 21.65 1.71
C ARG A 19 28.42 22.96 1.54
N LYS A 20 27.94 24.05 2.15
CA LYS A 20 28.62 25.36 2.16
C LYS A 20 29.85 25.41 3.06
N ALA A 21 29.89 24.58 4.10
CA ALA A 21 31.01 24.54 5.05
C ALA A 21 32.24 23.79 4.52
N ILE A 22 32.13 23.12 3.37
CA ILE A 22 33.16 22.27 2.77
C ILE A 22 33.88 23.05 1.68
N SER A 23 35.21 23.01 1.67
CA SER A 23 36.00 23.61 0.59
C SER A 23 35.89 22.79 -0.70
N ASN A 24 36.26 23.40 -1.83
CA ASN A 24 36.34 22.68 -3.11
C ASN A 24 37.36 21.53 -3.05
N ASP A 25 38.46 21.69 -2.32
CA ASP A 25 39.48 20.64 -2.18
C ASP A 25 38.96 19.43 -1.40
N GLN A 26 38.27 19.66 -0.29
CA GLN A 26 37.59 18.61 0.46
C GLN A 26 36.51 17.92 -0.38
N PHE A 27 35.74 18.67 -1.16
CA PHE A 27 34.75 18.07 -2.07
C PHE A 27 35.40 17.26 -3.20
N ASN A 28 36.57 17.69 -3.69
CA ASN A 28 37.38 16.95 -4.65
C ASN A 28 37.99 15.67 -4.06
N GLU A 29 38.25 15.64 -2.75
CA GLU A 29 38.61 14.41 -2.05
C GLU A 29 37.42 13.45 -2.00
N PHE A 30 36.24 13.94 -1.61
CA PHE A 30 35.00 13.15 -1.59
C PHE A 30 34.69 12.52 -2.95
N SER A 31 34.84 13.27 -4.04
CA SER A 31 34.52 12.79 -5.40
C SER A 31 35.41 11.64 -5.86
N LYS A 32 36.59 11.47 -5.25
CA LYS A 32 37.53 10.38 -5.55
C LYS A 32 37.20 9.08 -4.80
N LEU A 33 36.40 9.15 -3.73
CA LEU A 33 36.04 7.99 -2.91
C LEU A 33 35.22 6.97 -3.70
N LYS A 34 35.57 5.68 -3.54
CA LYS A 34 35.02 4.58 -4.33
C LYS A 34 33.95 3.79 -3.57
N THR A 35 34.15 3.57 -2.28
CA THR A 35 33.24 2.75 -1.45
C THR A 35 32.18 3.61 -0.78
N ASN A 36 31.04 3.01 -0.42
CA ASN A 36 30.01 3.68 0.37
C ASN A 36 30.49 3.96 1.80
N ASP A 37 31.25 3.04 2.38
CA ASP A 37 31.81 3.18 3.73
C ASP A 37 32.70 4.44 3.82
N ASP A 38 33.62 4.62 2.86
CA ASP A 38 34.53 5.77 2.85
C ASP A 38 33.78 7.08 2.70
N ARG A 39 32.77 7.13 1.82
CA ARG A 39 31.92 8.33 1.61
C ARG A 39 31.20 8.73 2.89
N ILE A 40 30.66 7.76 3.62
CA ILE A 40 29.96 8.01 4.87
C ILE A 40 30.94 8.41 5.97
N ARG A 41 32.10 7.73 6.08
CA ARG A 41 33.18 8.11 7.01
C ARG A 41 33.62 9.55 6.78
N PHE A 42 33.83 9.95 5.52
CA PHE A 42 34.16 11.33 5.15
C PHE A 42 33.09 12.32 5.62
N CYS A 43 31.81 12.05 5.37
CA CYS A 43 30.75 12.94 5.85
C CYS A 43 30.71 13.06 7.38
N PHE A 44 31.00 11.97 8.12
CA PHE A 44 31.12 11.99 9.58
C PHE A 44 32.34 12.77 10.09
N SER A 45 33.38 13.00 9.29
CA SER A 45 34.53 13.82 9.71
C SER A 45 34.31 15.32 9.54
N LEU A 46 33.22 15.74 8.88
CA LEU A 46 32.93 17.16 8.64
C LEU A 46 32.33 17.81 9.89
N PRO A 47 32.93 18.88 10.46
CA PRO A 47 32.39 19.53 11.67
C PRO A 47 30.92 19.95 11.53
N ALA A 48 30.55 20.55 10.40
CA ALA A 48 29.19 21.05 10.13
C ALA A 48 28.10 19.95 10.12
N ILE A 49 28.47 18.67 9.93
CA ILE A 49 27.50 17.56 10.02
C ILE A 49 26.98 17.39 11.45
N HIS A 50 27.69 17.92 12.45
CA HIS A 50 27.40 17.78 13.87
C HIS A 50 26.57 18.92 14.47
N ASP A 51 26.31 19.99 13.69
CA ASP A 51 25.54 21.16 14.15
C ASP A 51 24.04 20.86 14.36
N ILE A 52 23.56 19.69 13.90
CA ILE A 52 22.17 19.28 14.09
C ILE A 52 21.95 18.56 15.42
N ASP A 53 21.07 19.10 16.26
CA ASP A 53 20.64 18.47 17.51
C ASP A 53 19.53 17.44 17.25
N ILE A 54 19.90 16.16 17.30
CA ILE A 54 18.97 15.05 17.09
C ILE A 54 18.48 14.50 18.43
N LYS A 55 17.17 14.65 18.67
CA LYS A 55 16.47 14.15 19.86
C LYS A 55 15.28 13.27 19.46
N PRO A 56 14.96 12.22 20.24
CA PRO A 56 13.69 11.51 20.10
C PRO A 56 12.52 12.50 20.15
N TYR A 57 11.62 12.40 19.18
CA TYR A 57 10.43 13.22 19.10
C TYR A 57 9.28 12.42 18.53
N PHE A 58 8.23 12.29 19.33
CA PHE A 58 6.96 11.68 18.94
C PHE A 58 5.82 12.22 19.81
N ARG A 59 4.60 12.24 19.26
CA ARG A 59 3.39 12.55 20.02
C ARG A 59 3.03 11.40 20.96
N GLY A 60 3.15 11.66 22.26
CA GLY A 60 2.79 10.72 23.32
C GLY A 60 1.28 10.57 23.53
N LYS A 61 0.93 9.63 24.42
CA LYS A 61 -0.43 9.41 24.90
C LYS A 61 -0.73 10.33 26.10
N SER A 62 -1.98 10.75 26.24
CA SER A 62 -2.44 11.68 27.27
C SER A 62 -3.75 11.17 27.86
N GLU A 63 -3.73 10.86 29.16
CA GLU A 63 -4.93 10.42 29.88
C GLU A 63 -5.99 11.51 29.95
N LYS A 64 -5.57 12.77 30.10
CA LYS A 64 -6.45 13.95 30.07
C LYS A 64 -7.18 14.05 28.72
N GLU A 65 -6.45 14.02 27.61
CA GLU A 65 -7.07 14.10 26.27
C GLU A 65 -7.98 12.90 26.00
N ALA A 66 -7.57 11.69 26.45
CA ALA A 66 -8.39 10.50 26.32
C ALA A 66 -9.71 10.65 27.09
N LEU A 67 -9.66 11.17 28.32
CA LEU A 67 -10.84 11.43 29.15
C LEU A 67 -11.78 12.45 28.48
N GLU A 68 -11.25 13.57 27.99
CA GLU A 68 -12.02 14.60 27.29
C GLU A 68 -12.77 14.02 26.08
N LYS A 69 -12.08 13.24 25.23
CA LYS A 69 -12.69 12.58 24.08
C LYS A 69 -13.71 11.51 24.46
N LYS A 70 -13.43 10.75 25.52
CA LYS A 70 -14.35 9.73 26.05
C LYS A 70 -15.65 10.37 26.55
N GLU A 71 -15.57 11.47 27.32
CA GLU A 71 -16.77 12.16 27.81
C GLU A 71 -17.56 12.85 26.70
N ALA A 72 -16.88 13.42 25.70
CA ALA A 72 -17.55 13.91 24.49
C ALA A 72 -18.29 12.77 23.76
N GLY A 73 -17.64 11.61 23.62
CA GLY A 73 -18.27 10.40 23.06
C GLY A 73 -19.48 9.93 23.86
N ASN A 74 -19.41 9.96 25.20
CA ASN A 74 -20.53 9.63 26.09
C ASN A 74 -21.75 10.52 25.82
N LYS A 75 -21.54 11.83 25.64
CA LYS A 75 -22.61 12.78 25.30
C LYS A 75 -23.28 12.44 23.97
N CYS A 76 -22.50 12.16 22.92
CA CYS A 76 -23.02 11.78 21.61
C CYS A 76 -23.77 10.43 21.65
N PHE A 77 -23.21 9.45 22.36
CA PHE A 77 -23.83 8.14 22.54
C PHE A 77 -25.17 8.23 23.27
N GLY A 78 -25.25 9.05 24.33
CA GLY A 78 -26.51 9.31 25.05
C GLY A 78 -27.59 9.94 24.17
N ARG A 79 -27.20 10.75 23.19
CA ARG A 79 -28.09 11.32 22.15
C ARG A 79 -28.38 10.37 20.99
N LYS A 80 -27.94 9.11 21.07
CA LYS A 80 -28.03 8.10 20.00
C LYS A 80 -27.29 8.47 18.69
N ASN A 81 -26.42 9.48 18.73
CA ASN A 81 -25.52 9.78 17.61
C ASN A 81 -24.30 8.83 17.66
N ASN A 82 -24.54 7.58 17.25
CA ASN A 82 -23.56 6.50 17.37
C ASN A 82 -22.34 6.68 16.45
N LEU A 83 -22.50 7.30 15.27
CA LEU A 83 -21.41 7.54 14.33
C LEU A 83 -20.39 8.53 14.92
N GLU A 84 -20.86 9.65 15.45
CA GLU A 84 -19.99 10.63 16.09
C GLU A 84 -19.41 10.09 17.40
N ALA A 85 -20.20 9.31 18.17
CA ALA A 85 -19.69 8.61 19.34
C ALA A 85 -18.54 7.65 18.98
N LEU A 86 -18.66 6.88 17.90
CA LEU A 86 -17.59 6.01 17.41
C LEU A 86 -16.32 6.80 17.08
N ARG A 87 -16.45 7.95 16.40
CA ARG A 87 -15.32 8.83 16.06
C ARG A 87 -14.60 9.33 17.32
N LEU A 88 -15.36 9.85 18.29
CA LEU A 88 -14.82 10.39 19.55
C LEU A 88 -14.22 9.29 20.44
N TYR A 89 -14.88 8.14 20.57
CA TYR A 89 -14.31 7.01 21.29
C TYR A 89 -13.05 6.47 20.62
N SER A 90 -12.98 6.46 19.28
CA SER A 90 -11.75 6.09 18.57
C SER A 90 -10.60 7.04 18.90
N GLN A 91 -10.84 8.35 18.91
CA GLN A 91 -9.84 9.33 19.37
C GLN A 91 -9.41 9.09 20.80
N ALA A 92 -10.36 8.77 21.69
CA ALA A 92 -10.07 8.45 23.10
C ALA A 92 -9.17 7.20 23.21
N VAL A 93 -9.47 6.13 22.48
CA VAL A 93 -8.64 4.90 22.42
C VAL A 93 -7.22 5.22 21.95
N VAL A 94 -7.06 6.05 20.91
CA VAL A 94 -5.74 6.44 20.38
C VAL A 94 -4.91 7.21 21.41
N LYS A 95 -5.55 8.11 22.16
CA LYS A 95 -4.89 8.96 23.17
C LYS A 95 -4.65 8.26 24.50
N ALA A 96 -5.43 7.24 24.84
CA ALA A 96 -5.33 6.56 26.12
C ALA A 96 -3.96 5.87 26.29
N PRO A 97 -3.27 6.07 27.43
CA PRO A 97 -2.09 5.31 27.81
C PRO A 97 -2.38 3.80 27.80
N VAL A 98 -1.57 3.04 27.08
CA VAL A 98 -1.68 1.58 27.05
C VAL A 98 -0.65 0.99 28.01
N PRO A 99 -1.07 0.29 29.06
CA PRO A 99 -0.14 -0.35 29.97
C PRO A 99 0.82 -1.30 29.24
N SER A 100 2.10 -1.24 29.60
CA SER A 100 3.12 -2.13 29.04
C SER A 100 4.29 -2.35 30.02
N GLY A 101 5.07 -3.40 29.80
CA GLY A 101 6.29 -3.67 30.56
C GLY A 101 6.07 -3.85 32.07
N LYS A 102 6.95 -3.24 32.88
CA LYS A 102 6.89 -3.30 34.35
C LYS A 102 5.58 -2.71 34.90
N TYR A 103 5.06 -1.67 34.28
CA TYR A 103 3.79 -1.06 34.69
C TYR A 103 2.61 -2.03 34.49
N TRP A 104 2.59 -2.81 33.40
CA TRP A 104 1.60 -3.87 33.22
C TRP A 104 1.66 -4.94 34.31
N LYS A 105 2.86 -5.38 34.71
CA LYS A 105 3.02 -6.35 35.82
C LYS A 105 2.45 -5.81 37.13
N LEU A 106 2.77 -4.56 37.46
CA LEU A 106 2.27 -3.89 38.66
C LEU A 106 0.74 -3.75 38.68
N ILE A 107 0.09 -3.43 37.55
CA ILE A 107 -1.38 -3.40 37.48
C ILE A 107 -1.95 -4.81 37.60
N LYS A 108 -1.30 -5.81 37.00
CA LYS A 108 -1.77 -7.20 37.02
C LYS A 108 -1.74 -7.82 38.41
N GLU A 109 -0.74 -7.48 39.19
CA GLU A 109 -0.55 -7.93 40.57
C GLU A 109 -1.37 -7.09 41.56
N SER A 110 -1.78 -5.88 41.18
CA SER A 110 -2.58 -4.98 42.00
C SER A 110 -4.06 -5.32 41.93
N ALA A 111 -4.65 -5.73 43.06
CA ALA A 111 -6.10 -5.89 43.21
C ALA A 111 -6.86 -4.56 43.35
N ASP A 112 -6.21 -3.41 43.11
CA ASP A 112 -6.79 -2.08 43.33
C ASP A 112 -7.78 -1.71 42.20
N PRO A 113 -9.10 -1.63 42.49
CA PRO A 113 -10.11 -1.25 41.51
C PRO A 113 -9.93 0.19 40.98
N LYS A 114 -9.08 1.01 41.62
CA LYS A 114 -8.77 2.39 41.19
C LYS A 114 -7.64 2.46 40.15
N LYS A 115 -6.92 1.37 39.87
CA LYS A 115 -5.90 1.30 38.80
C LYS A 115 -6.47 0.80 37.46
N MET A 116 -7.62 1.34 37.09
CA MET A 116 -8.29 1.05 35.83
C MET A 116 -7.46 1.56 34.65
N THR A 117 -7.48 0.83 33.53
CA THR A 117 -6.83 1.35 32.32
C THR A 117 -7.86 2.17 31.55
N MET A 118 -7.60 3.47 31.39
CA MET A 118 -8.42 4.35 30.54
C MET A 118 -8.61 3.72 29.15
N TYR A 119 -7.58 3.03 28.64
CA TYR A 119 -7.61 2.30 27.39
C TYR A 119 -8.72 1.25 27.31
N ALA A 120 -8.84 0.34 28.30
CA ALA A 120 -9.88 -0.68 28.30
C ALA A 120 -11.29 -0.08 28.44
N ILE A 121 -11.44 1.02 29.20
CA ILE A 121 -12.71 1.74 29.31
C ILE A 121 -13.10 2.36 27.97
N CYS A 122 -12.16 3.03 27.29
CA CYS A 122 -12.42 3.61 25.97
C CYS A 122 -12.81 2.54 24.93
N LEU A 123 -12.17 1.38 24.93
CA LEU A 123 -12.54 0.24 24.08
C LEU A 123 -13.94 -0.31 24.41
N ALA A 124 -14.28 -0.42 25.69
CA ALA A 124 -15.61 -0.83 26.14
C ALA A 124 -16.72 0.14 25.72
N ASN A 125 -16.43 1.44 25.70
CA ASN A 125 -17.35 2.46 25.20
C ASN A 125 -17.44 2.43 23.68
N ARG A 126 -16.32 2.30 22.97
CA ARG A 126 -16.28 2.19 21.51
C ARG A 126 -17.04 0.97 21.01
N SER A 127 -16.86 -0.19 21.64
CA SER A 127 -17.66 -1.40 21.33
C SER A 127 -19.16 -1.18 21.54
N ALA A 128 -19.59 -0.28 22.42
CA ALA A 128 -21.01 0.05 22.55
C ALA A 128 -21.53 0.75 21.29
N ALA A 129 -20.81 1.76 20.79
CA ALA A 129 -21.16 2.44 19.54
C ALA A 129 -21.15 1.48 18.34
N LEU A 130 -20.11 0.64 18.23
CA LEU A 130 -20.00 -0.38 17.17
C LEU A 130 -21.17 -1.38 17.18
N TYR A 131 -21.61 -1.80 18.37
CA TYR A 131 -22.78 -2.67 18.53
C TYR A 131 -24.04 -2.04 17.91
N HIS A 132 -24.30 -0.76 18.18
CA HIS A 132 -25.47 -0.06 17.65
C HIS A 132 -25.37 0.26 16.16
N LEU A 133 -24.16 0.42 15.63
CA LEU A 133 -23.87 0.59 14.21
C LEU A 133 -23.87 -0.73 13.42
N ARG A 134 -24.06 -1.87 14.10
CA ARG A 134 -24.00 -3.22 13.52
C ARG A 134 -22.63 -3.63 12.97
N GLU A 135 -21.58 -2.95 13.42
CA GLU A 135 -20.17 -3.26 13.11
C GLU A 135 -19.66 -4.35 14.06
N TYR A 136 -20.27 -5.54 13.98
CA TYR A 136 -20.16 -6.60 14.99
C TYR A 136 -18.76 -7.20 15.11
N HIS A 137 -18.05 -7.38 14.00
CA HIS A 137 -16.66 -7.86 14.00
C HIS A 137 -15.73 -6.97 14.83
N TYR A 138 -15.80 -5.66 14.59
CA TYR A 138 -15.04 -4.67 15.34
C TYR A 138 -15.44 -4.61 16.81
N CYS A 139 -16.74 -4.76 17.08
CA CYS A 139 -17.27 -4.78 18.44
C CYS A 139 -16.66 -5.93 19.26
N VAL A 140 -16.58 -7.14 18.69
CA VAL A 140 -15.97 -8.31 19.35
C VAL A 140 -14.49 -8.08 19.63
N LYS A 141 -13.73 -7.56 18.64
CA LYS A 141 -12.31 -7.22 18.81
C LYS A 141 -12.07 -6.22 19.95
N ASP A 142 -12.87 -5.18 20.03
CA ASP A 142 -12.77 -4.18 21.11
C ASP A 142 -13.08 -4.77 22.48
N ILE A 143 -14.07 -5.67 22.56
CA ILE A 143 -14.40 -6.38 23.80
C ILE A 143 -13.22 -7.24 24.26
N ASP A 144 -12.63 -8.00 23.34
CA ASP A 144 -11.52 -8.90 23.66
C ASP A 144 -10.27 -8.13 24.06
N GLU A 145 -9.89 -7.10 23.31
CA GLU A 145 -8.77 -6.21 23.68
C GLU A 145 -9.04 -5.53 25.04
N ALA A 146 -10.27 -5.08 25.32
CA ALA A 146 -10.60 -4.48 26.62
C ALA A 146 -10.44 -5.47 27.77
N LEU A 147 -10.94 -6.71 27.61
CA LEU A 147 -10.87 -7.76 28.62
C LEU A 147 -9.42 -8.19 28.91
N GLU A 148 -8.55 -8.13 27.90
CA GLU A 148 -7.11 -8.37 28.04
C GLU A 148 -6.37 -7.24 28.79
N HIS A 149 -6.91 -6.02 28.86
CA HIS A 149 -6.24 -4.83 29.41
C HIS A 149 -6.82 -4.35 30.75
N HIS A 150 -7.04 -5.26 31.71
CA HIS A 150 -7.53 -4.95 33.07
C HIS A 150 -8.85 -4.16 33.12
N TYR A 151 -9.85 -4.62 32.38
CA TYR A 151 -11.22 -4.09 32.52
C TYR A 151 -11.82 -4.39 33.92
N PRO A 152 -12.62 -3.46 34.51
CA PRO A 152 -13.18 -3.60 35.86
C PRO A 152 -14.01 -4.87 36.04
N LYS A 153 -13.72 -5.65 37.09
CA LYS A 153 -14.37 -6.95 37.35
C LYS A 153 -15.89 -6.81 37.44
N GLU A 154 -16.36 -5.76 38.12
CA GLU A 154 -17.78 -5.45 38.31
C GLU A 154 -18.51 -5.08 37.01
N LEU A 155 -17.77 -4.74 35.93
CA LEU A 155 -18.34 -4.39 34.63
C LEU A 155 -18.13 -5.48 33.57
N LYS A 156 -17.26 -6.49 33.82
CA LYS A 156 -16.97 -7.56 32.85
C LYS A 156 -18.22 -8.28 32.37
N TYR A 157 -19.21 -8.49 33.23
CA TYR A 157 -20.47 -9.11 32.85
C TYR A 157 -21.18 -8.38 31.70
N LYS A 158 -21.07 -7.04 31.63
CA LYS A 158 -21.67 -6.23 30.55
C LYS A 158 -21.02 -6.51 29.20
N LEU A 159 -19.68 -6.60 29.18
CA LEU A 159 -18.93 -6.90 27.95
C LEU A 159 -19.19 -8.33 27.48
N TYR A 160 -19.11 -9.31 28.37
CA TYR A 160 -19.42 -10.70 28.03
C TYR A 160 -20.86 -10.88 27.56
N LYS A 161 -21.84 -10.21 28.20
CA LYS A 161 -23.23 -10.23 27.75
C LYS A 161 -23.40 -9.60 26.37
N ARG A 162 -22.71 -8.50 26.08
CA ARG A 162 -22.69 -7.87 24.74
C ARG A 162 -22.06 -8.82 23.71
N LYS A 163 -20.90 -9.39 24.02
CA LYS A 163 -20.18 -10.37 23.17
C LYS A 163 -21.08 -11.58 22.87
N ALA A 164 -21.73 -12.13 23.88
CA ALA A 164 -22.60 -13.28 23.75
C ALA A 164 -23.77 -12.99 22.79
N ARG A 165 -24.48 -11.86 23.00
CA ARG A 165 -25.55 -11.43 22.10
C ARG A 165 -25.07 -11.25 20.66
N LEU A 166 -23.92 -10.63 20.45
CA LEU A 166 -23.34 -10.45 19.10
C LEU A 166 -23.05 -11.80 18.43
N LEU A 167 -22.39 -12.71 19.14
CA LEU A 167 -22.06 -14.04 18.65
C LEU A 167 -23.33 -14.84 18.34
N SER A 168 -24.39 -14.69 19.14
CA SER A 168 -25.71 -15.26 18.85
C SER A 168 -26.26 -14.77 17.51
N HIS A 169 -26.18 -13.46 17.22
CA HIS A 169 -26.62 -12.88 15.95
C HIS A 169 -25.75 -13.35 14.77
N MET A 170 -24.43 -13.50 14.98
CA MET A 170 -23.50 -14.03 13.98
C MET A 170 -23.52 -15.56 13.87
N LYS A 171 -24.47 -16.23 14.53
CA LYS A 171 -24.63 -17.71 14.56
C LYS A 171 -23.40 -18.48 15.07
N GLN A 172 -22.55 -17.83 15.86
CA GLN A 172 -21.41 -18.41 16.58
C GLN A 172 -21.89 -18.90 17.95
N HIS A 173 -22.68 -19.97 17.97
CA HIS A 173 -23.43 -20.39 19.16
C HIS A 173 -22.55 -20.99 20.27
N VAL A 174 -21.44 -21.63 19.93
CA VAL A 174 -20.51 -22.21 20.91
C VAL A 174 -19.85 -21.09 21.72
N GLU A 175 -19.28 -20.10 21.03
CA GLU A 175 -18.65 -18.94 21.63
C GLU A 175 -19.69 -18.04 22.32
N ALA A 176 -20.90 -17.93 21.78
CA ALA A 176 -21.99 -17.19 22.43
C ALA A 176 -22.34 -17.82 23.79
N ARG A 177 -22.51 -19.14 23.85
CA ARG A 177 -22.76 -19.88 25.08
C ARG A 177 -21.63 -19.65 26.08
N ASP A 178 -20.38 -19.78 25.65
CA ASP A 178 -19.23 -19.61 26.54
C ASP A 178 -19.12 -18.16 27.05
N ALA A 179 -19.42 -17.17 26.20
CA ALA A 179 -19.51 -15.78 26.60
C ALA A 179 -20.68 -15.53 27.59
N TYR A 180 -21.84 -16.18 27.44
CA TYR A 180 -22.93 -16.12 28.42
C TYR A 180 -22.52 -16.74 29.77
N ARG A 181 -21.79 -17.87 29.77
CA ARG A 181 -21.24 -18.47 30.99
C ARG A 181 -20.27 -17.53 31.71
N GLN A 182 -19.39 -16.88 30.95
CA GLN A 182 -18.52 -15.84 31.51
C GLN A 182 -19.35 -14.66 32.04
N ALA A 183 -20.38 -14.20 31.32
CA ALA A 183 -21.25 -13.12 31.79
C ALA A 183 -21.90 -13.46 33.13
N LEU A 184 -22.39 -14.68 33.31
CA LEU A 184 -22.96 -15.15 34.58
C LEU A 184 -21.91 -15.16 35.70
N LYS A 185 -20.73 -15.75 35.45
CA LYS A 185 -19.61 -15.78 36.41
C LYS A 185 -19.20 -14.38 36.90
N TRP A 186 -19.14 -13.40 35.99
CA TRP A 186 -18.72 -12.05 36.34
C TRP A 186 -19.86 -11.19 36.95
N LEU A 187 -21.11 -11.63 36.84
CA LEU A 187 -22.26 -10.93 37.42
C LEU A 187 -22.23 -10.92 38.95
N ASP A 188 -21.62 -11.93 39.57
CA ASP A 188 -21.43 -12.01 41.02
C ASP A 188 -20.65 -10.82 41.60
N TRP A 189 -19.77 -10.23 40.78
CA TRP A 189 -18.95 -9.07 41.14
C TRP A 189 -19.63 -7.74 40.87
N ALA A 190 -20.83 -7.75 40.26
CA ALA A 190 -21.47 -6.53 39.80
C ALA A 190 -22.09 -5.73 40.96
N LYS A 191 -21.77 -4.43 41.00
CA LYS A 191 -22.32 -3.47 41.97
C LYS A 191 -23.66 -2.93 41.47
N MET A 192 -24.76 -3.54 41.90
CA MET A 192 -26.13 -3.14 41.54
C MET A 192 -27.16 -3.69 42.53
N GLU A 193 -28.38 -3.15 42.48
CA GLU A 193 -29.54 -3.63 43.22
C GLU A 193 -29.87 -5.11 42.92
N ARG A 194 -30.41 -5.78 43.94
CA ARG A 194 -30.72 -7.21 43.87
C ARG A 194 -31.71 -7.53 42.75
N GLU A 195 -32.76 -6.72 42.55
CA GLU A 195 -33.73 -6.97 41.48
C GLU A 195 -33.08 -6.92 40.09
N LYS A 196 -32.22 -5.92 39.84
CA LYS A 196 -31.49 -5.78 38.57
C LYS A 196 -30.53 -6.93 38.32
N ARG A 197 -29.88 -7.44 39.38
CA ARG A 197 -29.02 -8.63 39.27
C ARG A 197 -29.84 -9.85 38.87
N ILE A 198 -30.99 -10.07 39.50
CA ILE A 198 -31.90 -11.19 39.19
C ILE A 198 -32.41 -11.07 37.75
N GLU A 199 -32.76 -9.88 37.28
CA GLU A 199 -33.17 -9.64 35.88
C GLU A 199 -32.06 -10.05 34.89
N HIS A 200 -30.83 -9.58 35.12
CA HIS A 200 -29.68 -9.93 34.30
C HIS A 200 -29.39 -11.44 34.32
N GLN A 201 -29.44 -12.06 35.50
CA GLN A 201 -29.21 -13.49 35.69
C GLN A 201 -30.27 -14.31 34.94
N THR A 202 -31.54 -13.93 35.09
CA THR A 202 -32.67 -14.60 34.42
C THR A 202 -32.56 -14.51 32.91
N ASP A 203 -32.22 -13.34 32.36
CA ASP A 203 -31.97 -13.17 30.92
C ASP A 203 -30.84 -14.09 30.44
N ILE A 204 -29.68 -14.07 31.12
CA ILE A 204 -28.53 -14.92 30.74
C ILE A 204 -28.89 -16.42 30.82
N GLN A 205 -29.59 -16.85 31.87
CA GLN A 205 -30.02 -18.24 32.05
C GLN A 205 -31.03 -18.69 30.98
N LYS A 206 -31.93 -17.80 30.52
CA LYS A 206 -32.83 -18.11 29.39
C LYS A 206 -32.03 -18.44 28.12
N TRP A 207 -31.02 -17.63 27.80
CA TRP A 207 -30.15 -17.89 26.65
C TRP A 207 -29.32 -19.17 26.83
N LEU A 208 -28.74 -19.40 28.01
CA LEU A 208 -27.99 -20.63 28.30
C LEU A 208 -28.87 -21.88 28.17
N LYS A 209 -30.08 -21.85 28.73
CA LYS A 209 -31.05 -22.95 28.59
C LYS A 209 -31.35 -23.23 27.13
N MET A 210 -31.60 -22.19 26.33
CA MET A 210 -31.84 -22.34 24.89
C MET A 210 -30.69 -23.05 24.16
N TYR A 211 -29.44 -22.73 24.51
CA TYR A 211 -28.28 -23.44 23.97
C TYR A 211 -28.14 -24.86 24.54
N GLU A 212 -28.36 -25.07 25.82
CA GLU A 212 -28.19 -26.38 26.46
C GLU A 212 -29.28 -27.40 26.08
N THR A 213 -30.50 -26.94 25.74
CA THR A 213 -31.59 -27.80 25.26
C THR A 213 -31.64 -27.95 23.74
N GLY A 214 -30.88 -27.14 22.99
CA GLY A 214 -30.85 -27.18 21.53
C GLY A 214 -30.12 -28.43 21.02
N LYS A 215 -30.76 -29.19 20.10
CA LYS A 215 -30.25 -30.51 19.65
C LYS A 215 -28.87 -30.49 18.96
N VAL A 216 -28.32 -29.33 18.57
CA VAL A 216 -26.89 -29.14 18.26
C VAL A 216 -26.50 -27.68 18.50
N VAL A 217 -25.67 -27.38 19.51
CA VAL A 217 -24.98 -26.07 19.60
C VAL A 217 -23.76 -26.13 18.70
N LYS A 218 -23.95 -25.84 17.42
CA LYS A 218 -22.85 -25.67 16.46
C LYS A 218 -22.76 -24.22 16.03
N ASN A 219 -21.56 -23.84 15.63
CA ASN A 219 -21.37 -22.61 14.88
C ASN A 219 -21.83 -22.82 13.45
N TRP A 220 -22.36 -21.76 12.87
CA TRP A 220 -22.69 -21.69 11.47
C TRP A 220 -21.79 -20.67 10.80
N ASP A 221 -21.75 -20.70 9.47
CA ASP A 221 -21.03 -19.68 8.71
C ASP A 221 -21.54 -18.29 9.10
N ILE A 222 -20.59 -17.40 9.38
CA ILE A 222 -20.89 -16.02 9.71
C ILE A 222 -21.53 -15.40 8.46
N PRO A 223 -22.73 -14.78 8.58
CA PRO A 223 -23.33 -14.09 7.45
C PRO A 223 -22.37 -13.08 6.82
N GLU A 224 -22.29 -13.07 5.49
CA GLU A 224 -21.34 -12.25 4.72
C GLU A 224 -21.41 -10.76 5.06
N CYS A 225 -22.59 -10.25 5.42
CA CYS A 225 -22.79 -8.86 5.84
C CYS A 225 -22.01 -8.45 7.10
N TYR A 226 -21.40 -9.38 7.83
CA TYR A 226 -20.59 -9.11 9.03
C TYR A 226 -19.09 -9.29 8.81
N ILE A 227 -18.66 -9.71 7.62
CA ILE A 227 -17.27 -9.95 7.29
C ILE A 227 -16.75 -8.75 6.49
N GLU A 228 -15.68 -8.12 6.97
CA GLU A 228 -14.91 -7.24 6.11
C GLU A 228 -14.09 -8.08 5.16
N HIS A 229 -14.49 -8.08 3.90
CA HIS A 229 -13.72 -8.70 2.83
C HIS A 229 -12.65 -7.70 2.39
N PRO A 230 -11.36 -7.97 2.64
CA PRO A 230 -10.34 -7.27 1.89
C PRO A 230 -10.55 -7.54 0.39
N PRO A 231 -10.03 -6.67 -0.48
CA PRO A 231 -10.05 -6.93 -1.91
C PRO A 231 -9.49 -8.33 -2.18
N VAL A 232 -10.25 -9.15 -2.93
CA VAL A 232 -9.87 -10.54 -3.22
C VAL A 232 -8.61 -10.51 -4.08
N ILE A 233 -7.64 -11.35 -3.72
CA ILE A 233 -6.43 -11.52 -4.54
C ILE A 233 -6.78 -12.59 -5.59
N PRO A 234 -6.83 -12.22 -6.88
CA PRO A 234 -7.17 -13.19 -7.91
C PRO A 234 -6.03 -14.19 -8.14
N GLU A 235 -6.36 -15.36 -8.68
CA GLU A 235 -5.36 -16.32 -9.11
C GLU A 235 -4.60 -15.80 -10.34
N LEU A 236 -3.31 -16.16 -10.43
CA LEU A 236 -2.49 -15.87 -11.60
C LEU A 236 -3.03 -16.67 -12.80
N THR A 237 -3.29 -16.02 -13.93
CA THR A 237 -3.75 -16.71 -15.14
C THR A 237 -2.71 -17.75 -15.57
N GLY A 238 -3.13 -18.98 -15.87
CA GLY A 238 -2.21 -20.08 -16.21
C GLY A 238 -1.45 -20.64 -15.00
N GLY A 239 -1.74 -20.15 -13.80
CA GLY A 239 -1.08 -20.53 -12.56
C GLY A 239 0.25 -19.80 -12.33
N ARG A 240 0.86 -20.09 -11.18
CA ARG A 240 2.14 -19.51 -10.75
C ARG A 240 3.31 -20.02 -11.60
N ASN A 241 4.21 -19.12 -11.98
CA ASN A 241 5.48 -19.43 -12.62
C ASN A 241 6.43 -20.12 -11.61
N GLU A 242 7.10 -21.19 -12.04
CA GLU A 242 7.99 -21.98 -11.18
C GLU A 242 9.30 -21.25 -10.84
N ARG A 243 9.76 -20.39 -11.75
CA ARG A 243 10.96 -19.56 -11.57
C ARG A 243 10.62 -18.23 -10.92
N PHE A 244 9.56 -17.53 -11.33
CA PHE A 244 9.19 -16.22 -10.79
C PHE A 244 7.92 -16.33 -9.94
N LEU A 245 8.07 -16.58 -8.64
CA LEU A 245 6.97 -17.04 -7.77
C LEU A 245 5.78 -16.07 -7.64
N SER A 246 5.96 -14.80 -7.99
CA SER A 246 4.89 -13.80 -7.98
C SER A 246 4.25 -13.53 -9.35
N ALA A 247 4.73 -14.18 -10.41
CA ALA A 247 4.26 -13.97 -11.77
C ALA A 247 3.50 -15.20 -12.32
N SER A 248 2.63 -14.94 -13.31
CA SER A 248 1.95 -15.95 -14.12
C SER A 248 2.96 -16.77 -14.93
N LYS A 249 2.63 -18.04 -15.23
CA LYS A 249 3.39 -18.87 -16.19
C LYS A 249 3.55 -18.21 -17.56
N LYS A 250 2.65 -17.28 -17.92
CA LYS A 250 2.70 -16.49 -19.16
C LYS A 250 3.82 -15.44 -19.19
N ILE A 251 4.50 -15.21 -18.07
CA ILE A 251 5.60 -14.23 -17.95
C ILE A 251 6.92 -14.97 -17.81
N ASP A 252 7.93 -14.53 -18.55
CA ASP A 252 9.34 -14.86 -18.31
C ASP A 252 10.16 -13.57 -18.23
N ILE A 253 11.38 -13.63 -17.72
CA ILE A 253 12.29 -12.49 -17.62
C ILE A 253 13.56 -12.79 -18.41
N HIS A 254 13.83 -11.96 -19.42
CA HIS A 254 15.01 -12.04 -20.27
C HIS A 254 16.01 -10.94 -19.92
N TYR A 255 17.18 -11.00 -20.54
CA TYR A 255 18.23 -10.01 -20.37
C TYR A 255 18.94 -9.72 -21.69
N ASP A 256 19.23 -8.45 -21.91
CA ASP A 256 20.20 -8.01 -22.90
C ASP A 256 20.99 -6.78 -22.42
N ASN A 257 22.06 -6.44 -23.15
CA ASN A 257 22.98 -5.37 -22.79
C ASN A 257 22.38 -3.95 -22.92
N ASN A 258 21.28 -3.78 -23.65
CA ASN A 258 20.67 -2.48 -23.92
C ASN A 258 19.59 -2.15 -22.90
N MET A 259 18.72 -3.10 -22.59
CA MET A 259 17.55 -2.94 -21.72
C MET A 259 17.77 -3.48 -20.31
N GLY A 260 18.86 -4.23 -20.09
CA GLY A 260 19.04 -5.01 -18.87
C GLY A 260 18.01 -6.13 -18.80
N ARG A 261 17.43 -6.35 -17.61
CA ARG A 261 16.36 -7.33 -17.42
C ARG A 261 15.02 -6.76 -17.91
N TYR A 262 14.21 -7.57 -18.57
CA TYR A 262 12.88 -7.19 -19.00
C TYR A 262 11.91 -8.37 -19.02
N ALA A 263 10.64 -8.10 -18.75
CA ALA A 263 9.57 -9.09 -18.83
C ALA A 263 9.16 -9.36 -20.29
N VAL A 264 8.94 -10.62 -20.61
CA VAL A 264 8.51 -11.10 -21.93
C VAL A 264 7.35 -12.08 -21.78
N ALA A 265 6.45 -12.09 -22.76
CA ALA A 265 5.34 -13.02 -22.83
C ALA A 265 5.85 -14.41 -23.28
N SER A 266 5.71 -15.44 -22.44
CA SER A 266 6.04 -16.82 -22.80
C SER A 266 4.92 -17.49 -23.63
N GLU A 267 3.71 -16.93 -23.55
CA GLU A 267 2.49 -17.31 -24.26
C GLU A 267 1.70 -16.04 -24.62
N ASP A 268 0.67 -16.16 -25.46
CA ASP A 268 -0.24 -15.04 -25.74
C ASP A 268 -0.97 -14.63 -24.45
N ILE A 269 -0.92 -13.34 -24.15
CA ILE A 269 -1.59 -12.68 -23.02
C ILE A 269 -2.76 -11.88 -23.56
N GLU A 270 -3.93 -12.07 -22.98
CA GLU A 270 -5.16 -11.39 -23.37
C GLU A 270 -5.57 -10.35 -22.31
N PRO A 271 -6.32 -9.28 -22.69
CA PRO A 271 -6.96 -8.41 -21.71
C PRO A 271 -7.77 -9.24 -20.71
N GLY A 272 -7.56 -9.00 -19.43
CA GLY A 272 -8.15 -9.82 -18.37
C GLY A 272 -7.16 -10.75 -17.65
N ASP A 273 -6.03 -11.07 -18.26
CA ASP A 273 -5.05 -11.96 -17.64
C ASP A 273 -4.39 -11.31 -16.42
N VAL A 274 -4.35 -12.04 -15.31
CA VAL A 274 -3.66 -11.64 -14.08
C VAL A 274 -2.20 -12.05 -14.18
N LEU A 275 -1.31 -11.05 -14.26
CA LEU A 275 0.10 -11.26 -14.61
C LEU A 275 1.00 -11.36 -13.38
N VAL A 276 0.80 -10.49 -12.38
CA VAL A 276 1.61 -10.45 -11.16
C VAL A 276 0.70 -10.29 -9.95
N THR A 277 0.97 -11.07 -8.89
CA THR A 277 0.47 -10.84 -7.54
C THR A 277 1.64 -10.91 -6.56
N GLU A 278 1.93 -9.81 -5.86
CA GLU A 278 3.18 -9.70 -5.10
C GLU A 278 3.01 -8.92 -3.80
N GLN A 279 3.44 -9.51 -2.69
CA GLN A 279 3.59 -8.80 -1.42
C GLN A 279 4.83 -7.91 -1.47
N PRO A 280 4.79 -6.69 -0.93
CA PRO A 280 5.94 -5.81 -0.97
C PRO A 280 7.05 -6.33 -0.06
N PHE A 281 8.31 -6.19 -0.49
CA PHE A 281 9.46 -6.43 0.39
C PHE A 281 9.47 -5.44 1.56
N ALA A 282 9.10 -4.19 1.29
CA ALA A 282 8.83 -3.15 2.26
C ALA A 282 7.85 -2.13 1.70
N SER A 283 7.12 -1.47 2.60
CA SER A 283 6.16 -0.42 2.28
C SER A 283 6.17 0.68 3.34
N VAL A 284 5.85 1.90 2.93
CA VAL A 284 5.71 3.07 3.79
C VAL A 284 4.48 3.88 3.40
N LEU A 285 3.66 4.17 4.40
CA LEU A 285 2.42 4.94 4.23
C LEU A 285 2.75 6.43 4.19
N ASN A 286 2.06 7.18 3.33
CA ASN A 286 2.12 8.64 3.33
C ASN A 286 1.59 9.20 4.65
N ARG A 287 2.16 10.33 5.08
CA ARG A 287 1.81 10.97 6.35
C ARG A 287 0.35 11.40 6.38
N GLU A 288 -0.17 11.83 5.24
CA GLU A 288 -1.56 12.25 5.04
C GLU A 288 -2.56 11.15 5.41
N GLU A 289 -2.11 9.90 5.34
CA GLU A 289 -2.90 8.71 5.63
C GLU A 289 -2.70 8.15 7.04
N PHE A 290 -1.88 8.83 7.85
CA PHE A 290 -1.74 8.49 9.27
C PHE A 290 -3.07 8.81 9.97
N GLY A 291 -3.63 7.80 10.61
CA GLY A 291 -4.90 7.93 11.32
C GLY A 291 -6.11 7.37 10.57
N SER A 292 -6.01 7.20 9.25
CA SER A 292 -7.04 6.60 8.40
C SER A 292 -6.71 5.15 8.03
N HIS A 293 -5.42 4.84 7.81
CA HIS A 293 -4.97 3.52 7.36
C HIS A 293 -4.06 2.83 8.37
N CYS A 294 -4.01 1.50 8.28
CA CYS A 294 -3.08 0.71 9.04
C CYS A 294 -1.64 0.94 8.53
N GLN A 295 -0.73 1.27 9.45
CA GLN A 295 0.68 1.52 9.12
C GLN A 295 1.43 0.30 8.54
N LYS A 296 0.88 -0.91 8.69
CA LYS A 296 1.49 -2.15 8.20
C LYS A 296 0.91 -2.65 6.89
N CYS A 297 -0.41 -2.67 6.75
CA CYS A 297 -1.07 -3.33 5.61
C CYS A 297 -1.90 -2.39 4.76
N PHE A 298 -1.93 -1.10 5.10
CA PHE A 298 -2.63 -0.02 4.40
C PHE A 298 -4.15 -0.19 4.31
N LYS A 299 -4.75 -1.17 4.99
CA LYS A 299 -6.20 -1.27 5.12
C LYS A 299 -6.74 -0.08 5.92
N THR A 300 -7.84 0.51 5.47
CA THR A 300 -8.55 1.56 6.20
C THR A 300 -9.01 1.04 7.56
N THR A 301 -8.94 1.87 8.59
CA THR A 301 -9.27 1.47 9.97
C THR A 301 -10.59 2.11 10.42
N LYS A 302 -11.66 1.32 10.58
CA LYS A 302 -12.92 1.82 11.20
C LYS A 302 -12.83 1.88 12.73
N ALA A 303 -12.24 0.86 13.35
CA ALA A 303 -11.97 0.80 14.79
C ALA A 303 -10.47 0.57 15.03
N PRO A 304 -9.63 1.62 14.99
CA PRO A 304 -8.19 1.46 15.00
C PRO A 304 -7.66 0.91 16.33
N ILE A 305 -6.62 0.09 16.24
CA ILE A 305 -5.77 -0.34 17.35
C ILE A 305 -4.50 0.52 17.35
N PRO A 306 -4.29 1.40 18.34
CA PRO A 306 -3.14 2.30 18.33
C PRO A 306 -1.85 1.59 18.75
N CYS A 307 -0.72 2.21 18.38
CA CYS A 307 0.56 1.95 19.05
C CYS A 307 0.40 2.07 20.57
N LYS A 308 1.20 1.31 21.34
CA LYS A 308 1.18 1.37 22.81
C LYS A 308 1.87 2.63 23.37
N LYS A 309 2.76 3.27 22.61
CA LYS A 309 3.59 4.40 23.04
C LYS A 309 3.12 5.74 22.46
N CYS A 310 3.13 5.87 21.13
CA CYS A 310 2.74 7.10 20.45
C CYS A 310 1.23 7.14 20.17
N SER A 311 0.73 8.33 19.84
CA SER A 311 -0.63 8.54 19.34
C SER A 311 -0.69 8.75 17.82
N SER A 312 0.43 8.63 17.10
CA SER A 312 0.52 8.92 15.65
C SER A 312 0.22 7.72 14.77
N VAL A 313 0.47 6.49 15.25
CA VAL A 313 0.43 5.27 14.43
C VAL A 313 -0.71 4.36 14.84
N LEU A 314 -1.48 3.91 13.84
CA LEU A 314 -2.64 3.04 14.00
C LEU A 314 -2.45 1.74 13.23
N PHE A 315 -3.14 0.70 13.70
CA PHE A 315 -3.20 -0.62 13.08
C PHE A 315 -4.66 -1.06 12.95
N CYS A 316 -4.96 -1.88 11.94
CA CYS A 316 -6.30 -2.47 11.79
C CYS A 316 -6.56 -3.62 12.77
N SER A 317 -5.51 -4.17 13.38
CA SER A 317 -5.61 -5.33 14.28
C SER A 317 -4.43 -5.41 15.25
N VAL A 318 -4.60 -6.24 16.30
CA VAL A 318 -3.55 -6.52 17.28
C VAL A 318 -2.37 -7.24 16.64
N GLU A 319 -2.65 -8.15 15.70
CA GLU A 319 -1.63 -8.90 14.95
C GLU A 319 -0.78 -7.93 14.13
N CYS A 320 -1.40 -6.98 13.42
CA CYS A 320 -0.66 -5.95 12.69
C CYS A 320 0.20 -5.10 13.62
N ARG A 321 -0.31 -4.69 14.80
CA ARG A 321 0.47 -3.96 15.81
C ARG A 321 1.68 -4.76 16.31
N GLN A 322 1.49 -6.04 16.61
CA GLN A 322 2.53 -6.91 17.18
C GLN A 322 3.61 -7.28 16.16
N SER A 323 3.21 -7.54 14.91
CA SER A 323 4.11 -7.94 13.83
C SER A 323 4.75 -6.76 13.08
N SER A 324 4.73 -5.56 13.67
CA SER A 324 5.34 -4.34 13.15
C SER A 324 6.64 -3.99 13.87
N TYR A 325 7.64 -4.87 13.76
CA TYR A 325 8.96 -4.68 14.38
C TYR A 325 9.58 -3.31 14.02
N PHE A 326 9.47 -2.90 12.75
CA PHE A 326 9.94 -1.60 12.27
C PHE A 326 9.48 -0.43 13.15
N HIS A 327 8.23 -0.47 13.63
CA HIS A 327 7.67 0.66 14.38
C HIS A 327 8.25 0.71 15.79
N THR A 328 8.71 -0.42 16.34
CA THR A 328 9.39 -0.41 17.65
C THR A 328 10.69 0.41 17.61
N ILE A 329 11.34 0.41 16.45
CA ILE A 329 12.56 1.17 16.17
C ILE A 329 12.23 2.60 15.78
N GLU A 330 11.28 2.81 14.86
CA GLU A 330 10.97 4.14 14.32
C GLU A 330 10.11 5.00 15.25
N CYS A 331 9.31 4.41 16.15
CA CYS A 331 8.37 5.13 17.01
C CYS A 331 8.98 6.33 17.76
N PRO A 332 10.19 6.24 18.36
CA PRO A 332 10.78 7.36 19.10
C PRO A 332 11.24 8.53 18.21
N ILE A 333 11.38 8.31 16.90
CA ILE A 333 11.92 9.27 15.95
C ILE A 333 10.94 9.61 14.81
N LEU A 334 9.75 9.02 14.77
CA LEU A 334 8.83 9.16 13.64
C LEU A 334 8.48 10.62 13.33
N ASP A 335 8.14 11.42 14.34
CA ASP A 335 7.76 12.82 14.11
C ASP A 335 8.99 13.69 13.79
N LEU A 336 10.19 13.29 14.22
CA LEU A 336 11.46 13.89 13.76
C LEU A 336 11.69 13.61 12.27
N LEU A 337 11.53 12.36 11.83
CA LEU A 337 11.70 11.98 10.42
C LEU A 337 10.71 12.74 9.54
N VAL A 338 9.46 12.86 10.00
CA VAL A 338 8.43 13.65 9.34
C VAL A 338 8.79 15.13 9.32
N GLY A 339 9.24 15.69 10.44
CA GLY A 339 9.65 17.10 10.57
C GLY A 339 10.91 17.45 9.77
N SER A 340 11.72 16.46 9.37
CA SER A 340 12.88 16.68 8.51
C SER A 340 12.49 17.02 7.07
N GLY A 341 11.27 16.69 6.64
CA GLY A 341 10.80 16.87 5.26
C GLY A 341 11.50 15.94 4.27
N MET A 342 12.00 14.78 4.74
CA MET A 342 12.57 13.79 3.83
C MET A 342 11.50 13.20 2.91
N SER A 343 11.90 12.79 1.72
CA SER A 343 11.00 12.14 0.77
C SER A 343 10.51 10.77 1.26
N ILE A 344 9.39 10.30 0.71
CA ILE A 344 8.87 8.94 0.95
C ILE A 344 9.91 7.85 0.62
N ASN A 345 10.81 8.11 -0.34
CA ASN A 345 11.91 7.21 -0.67
C ASN A 345 12.94 7.09 0.46
N CYS A 346 13.18 8.16 1.22
CA CYS A 346 14.03 8.10 2.41
C CYS A 346 13.37 7.27 3.51
N PHE A 347 12.06 7.41 3.72
CA PHE A 347 11.30 6.55 4.62
C PHE A 347 11.37 5.08 4.19
N LEU A 348 11.22 4.79 2.89
CA LEU A 348 11.28 3.43 2.36
C LEU A 348 12.67 2.82 2.52
N ALA A 349 13.74 3.57 2.23
CA ALA A 349 15.11 3.12 2.45
C ALA A 349 15.40 2.84 3.93
N LEU A 350 14.93 3.70 4.84
CA LEU A 350 14.99 3.45 6.28
C LEU A 350 14.22 2.17 6.65
N ARG A 351 13.00 1.99 6.11
CA ARG A 351 12.14 0.84 6.37
C ARG A 351 12.77 -0.49 5.97
N LEU A 352 13.47 -0.51 4.84
CA LEU A 352 14.20 -1.69 4.37
C LEU A 352 15.22 -2.20 5.40
N VAL A 353 15.77 -1.30 6.21
CA VAL A 353 16.69 -1.61 7.31
C VAL A 353 15.92 -1.88 8.62
N THR A 354 15.02 -1.00 9.04
CA THR A 354 14.37 -1.08 10.36
C THR A 354 13.39 -2.25 10.50
N GLN A 355 12.93 -2.85 9.41
CA GLN A 355 12.07 -4.03 9.45
C GLN A 355 12.80 -5.33 9.84
N LYS A 356 14.14 -5.32 9.88
CA LYS A 356 14.98 -6.43 10.35
C LYS A 356 15.95 -5.94 11.45
N PRO A 357 16.32 -6.79 12.41
CA PRO A 357 17.35 -6.44 13.39
C PRO A 357 18.73 -6.31 12.72
N VAL A 358 19.66 -5.59 13.36
CA VAL A 358 21.04 -5.45 12.85
C VAL A 358 21.73 -6.80 12.62
N SER A 359 21.45 -7.81 13.47
CA SER A 359 22.04 -9.15 13.33
C SER A 359 21.72 -9.79 11.99
N TYR A 360 20.49 -9.62 11.49
CA TYR A 360 20.09 -10.12 10.17
C TYR A 360 21.04 -9.63 9.07
N PHE A 361 21.39 -8.34 9.06
CA PHE A 361 22.27 -7.79 8.03
C PHE A 361 23.73 -8.20 8.22
N LEU A 362 24.18 -8.34 9.47
CA LEU A 362 25.53 -8.83 9.74
C LEU A 362 25.72 -10.26 9.21
N ASP A 363 24.71 -11.11 9.37
CA ASP A 363 24.71 -12.48 8.83
C ASP A 363 24.74 -12.51 7.29
N MET A 364 24.32 -11.42 6.64
CA MET A 364 24.37 -11.28 5.18
C MET A 364 25.67 -10.66 4.67
N LYS A 365 26.52 -10.09 5.54
CA LYS A 365 27.66 -9.28 5.13
C LYS A 365 28.63 -10.03 4.20
N GLU A 366 28.88 -11.31 4.46
CA GLU A 366 29.75 -12.15 3.62
C GLU A 366 29.18 -12.31 2.20
N LYS A 367 27.88 -12.61 2.07
CA LYS A 367 27.18 -12.75 0.79
C LYS A 367 27.15 -11.47 -0.05
N LEU A 368 27.30 -10.31 0.59
CA LEU A 368 27.32 -9.01 -0.10
C LEU A 368 28.71 -8.62 -0.59
N ASN A 369 29.76 -9.28 -0.08
CA ASN A 369 31.14 -9.04 -0.47
C ASN A 369 31.62 -9.98 -1.59
N GLU A 370 30.85 -11.03 -1.91
CA GLU A 370 31.16 -11.90 -3.05
C GLU A 370 31.07 -11.07 -4.34
N GLU A 371 32.23 -10.87 -5.01
CA GLU A 371 32.41 -10.08 -6.24
C GLU A 371 31.51 -10.54 -7.41
N ASP A 372 30.91 -11.72 -7.28
CA ASP A 372 29.95 -12.30 -8.20
C ASP A 372 28.51 -12.06 -7.72
N LEU A 373 28.03 -10.81 -7.78
CA LEU A 373 26.59 -10.53 -7.96
C LEU A 373 26.18 -10.96 -9.38
N LYS A 374 26.35 -12.25 -9.69
CA LYS A 374 25.98 -12.85 -10.98
C LYS A 374 24.53 -12.52 -11.23
N GLU A 375 24.28 -11.83 -12.34
CA GLU A 375 22.95 -11.56 -12.82
C GLU A 375 22.19 -12.88 -12.87
N ILE A 376 21.05 -12.92 -12.17
CA ILE A 376 20.15 -14.09 -12.01
C ILE A 376 19.56 -14.57 -13.36
N THR A 377 20.01 -13.97 -14.46
CA THR A 377 19.51 -14.20 -15.80
C THR A 377 19.91 -15.58 -16.32
N ASN A 378 21.04 -16.15 -15.87
CA ASN A 378 21.59 -17.40 -16.41
C ASN A 378 21.46 -18.68 -15.54
N ASN A 379 20.77 -18.67 -14.39
CA ASN A 379 20.57 -19.88 -13.57
C ASN A 379 19.10 -20.30 -13.50
N LYS A 380 18.87 -21.63 -13.42
CA LYS A 380 17.59 -22.31 -13.10
C LYS A 380 17.05 -21.98 -11.69
N GLU A 381 17.49 -20.89 -11.08
CA GLU A 381 17.17 -20.52 -9.71
C GLU A 381 15.78 -19.87 -9.62
N VAL A 382 15.08 -20.23 -8.56
CA VAL A 382 13.79 -19.62 -8.20
C VAL A 382 14.01 -18.19 -7.70
N TYR A 383 13.33 -17.24 -8.34
CA TYR A 383 13.20 -15.85 -7.94
C TYR A 383 12.06 -15.73 -6.92
N ASP A 384 12.42 -15.82 -5.64
CA ASP A 384 11.52 -15.53 -4.51
C ASP A 384 11.62 -14.04 -4.16
N PRO A 385 10.54 -13.25 -4.30
CA PRO A 385 10.59 -11.81 -4.00
C PRO A 385 10.82 -11.49 -2.52
N SER A 386 10.74 -12.47 -1.62
CA SER A 386 11.07 -12.31 -0.20
C SER A 386 12.57 -12.45 0.11
N ASP A 387 13.35 -12.97 -0.84
CA ASP A 387 14.81 -13.06 -0.73
C ASP A 387 15.46 -11.68 -0.89
N PHE A 388 16.23 -11.29 0.13
CA PHE A 388 16.92 -10.01 0.18
C PHE A 388 17.85 -9.76 -1.01
N MET A 389 18.47 -10.81 -1.57
CA MET A 389 19.37 -10.63 -2.72
C MET A 389 18.60 -10.16 -3.97
N ARG A 390 17.32 -10.51 -4.10
CA ARG A 390 16.47 -10.05 -5.21
C ARG A 390 16.24 -8.54 -5.14
N LEU A 391 16.04 -8.00 -3.94
CA LEU A 391 16.03 -6.56 -3.67
C LEU A 391 17.41 -5.92 -3.92
N TYR A 392 18.47 -6.48 -3.33
CA TYR A 392 19.80 -5.87 -3.34
C TYR A 392 20.38 -5.72 -4.76
N ASN A 393 19.98 -6.63 -5.66
CA ASN A 393 20.38 -6.70 -7.06
C ASN A 393 19.47 -5.91 -8.00
N LEU A 394 18.54 -5.11 -7.48
CA LEU A 394 17.77 -4.17 -8.30
C LEU A 394 18.67 -3.03 -8.82
N VAL A 395 18.28 -2.46 -9.96
CA VAL A 395 19.06 -1.42 -10.65
C VAL A 395 19.14 -0.17 -9.78
N CYS A 396 20.33 0.40 -9.64
CA CYS A 396 20.56 1.59 -8.82
C CYS A 396 21.42 2.66 -9.51
N HIS A 397 21.88 2.37 -10.73
CA HIS A 397 22.70 3.23 -11.58
C HIS A 397 23.87 3.90 -10.86
N SER A 398 24.51 3.20 -9.91
CA SER A 398 25.58 3.76 -9.07
C SER A 398 26.73 4.37 -9.87
N GLN A 399 27.03 3.83 -11.05
CA GLN A 399 28.11 4.30 -11.93
C GLN A 399 27.82 5.64 -12.62
N PHE A 400 26.55 6.04 -12.74
CA PHE A 400 26.16 7.29 -13.41
C PHE A 400 25.92 8.45 -12.43
N ARG A 401 26.10 8.20 -11.13
CA ARG A 401 25.85 9.20 -10.09
C ARG A 401 26.97 10.23 -10.00
N THR A 402 26.58 11.49 -9.89
CA THR A 402 27.51 12.59 -9.65
C THR A 402 27.98 12.60 -8.20
N ALA A 403 29.13 13.23 -7.94
CA ALA A 403 29.61 13.46 -6.58
C ALA A 403 28.61 14.28 -5.75
N GLU A 404 27.88 15.23 -6.36
CA GLU A 404 26.90 16.05 -5.66
C GLU A 404 25.67 15.23 -5.22
N ASP A 405 25.15 14.33 -6.08
CA ASP A 405 24.07 13.41 -5.70
C ASP A 405 24.50 12.47 -4.57
N LEU A 406 25.69 11.88 -4.69
CA LEU A 406 26.23 11.00 -3.65
C LEU A 406 26.47 11.73 -2.33
N PHE A 407 26.99 12.96 -2.38
CA PHE A 407 27.21 13.78 -1.20
C PHE A 407 25.91 14.08 -0.48
N HIS A 408 24.89 14.54 -1.21
CA HIS A 408 23.57 14.82 -0.66
C HIS A 408 22.95 13.60 0.04
N ARG A 409 23.05 12.42 -0.59
CA ARG A 409 22.60 11.16 0.01
C ARG A 409 23.39 10.78 1.24
N CYS A 410 24.71 10.94 1.23
CA CYS A 410 25.55 10.64 2.40
C CYS A 410 25.19 11.53 3.59
N VAL A 411 24.90 12.82 3.39
CA VAL A 411 24.39 13.70 4.45
C VAL A 411 23.06 13.19 5.02
N MET A 412 22.16 12.69 4.18
CA MET A 412 20.92 12.04 4.63
C MET A 412 21.22 10.77 5.43
N ILE A 413 22.19 9.96 5.01
CA ILE A 413 22.59 8.76 5.73
C ILE A 413 23.17 9.09 7.10
N VAL A 414 24.02 10.11 7.24
CA VAL A 414 24.52 10.55 8.54
C VAL A 414 23.36 10.96 9.46
N PHE A 415 22.40 11.74 8.93
CA PHE A 415 21.19 12.10 9.68
C PHE A 415 20.40 10.85 10.14
N LEU A 416 20.15 9.89 9.25
CA LEU A 416 19.41 8.67 9.56
C LEU A 416 20.15 7.78 10.58
N ILE A 417 21.48 7.64 10.47
CA ILE A 417 22.28 6.90 11.46
C ILE A 417 22.19 7.57 12.82
N LYS A 418 22.37 8.90 12.88
CA LYS A 418 22.26 9.65 14.14
C LYS A 418 20.85 9.55 14.73
N ALA A 419 19.79 9.51 13.91
CA ALA A 419 18.43 9.25 14.37
C ALA A 419 18.27 7.82 14.92
N LEU A 420 18.78 6.80 14.23
CA LEU A 420 18.75 5.41 14.66
C LEU A 420 19.50 5.19 16.00
N LYS A 421 20.60 5.92 16.24
CA LYS A 421 21.31 5.92 17.53
C LYS A 421 20.48 6.43 18.71
N LYS A 422 19.41 7.20 18.45
CA LYS A 422 18.44 7.63 19.48
C LYS A 422 17.34 6.60 19.72
N THR A 423 17.42 5.46 19.05
CA THR A 423 16.52 4.31 19.20
C THR A 423 17.29 3.12 19.77
N LYS A 424 16.63 1.96 19.86
CA LYS A 424 17.24 0.71 20.30
C LYS A 424 17.85 -0.12 19.17
N TYR A 425 17.99 0.45 17.97
CA TYR A 425 18.37 -0.33 16.79
C TYR A 425 19.76 -0.97 16.90
N PHE A 426 20.71 -0.24 17.48
CA PHE A 426 22.10 -0.68 17.66
C PHE A 426 22.39 -1.26 19.07
N ASP A 427 21.38 -1.44 19.91
CA ASP A 427 21.54 -1.98 21.27
C ASP A 427 22.24 -3.35 21.24
N GLY A 428 23.24 -3.55 22.09
CA GLY A 428 24.00 -4.80 22.16
C GLY A 428 25.00 -5.04 21.02
N LYS A 429 25.20 -4.06 20.13
CA LYS A 429 26.17 -4.10 19.01
C LYS A 429 27.23 -2.99 19.08
N GLY A 430 27.40 -2.38 20.26
CA GLY A 430 28.47 -1.41 20.53
C GLY A 430 28.22 -0.02 19.96
N SER A 431 26.97 0.50 20.03
CA SER A 431 26.60 1.84 19.54
C SER A 431 27.61 2.90 20.01
N SER A 432 28.16 3.66 19.08
CA SER A 432 29.13 4.71 19.37
C SER A 432 28.43 5.95 19.95
N SER A 433 29.15 6.71 20.79
CA SER A 433 28.63 7.92 21.41
C SER A 433 28.58 9.10 20.44
N GLY A 434 27.44 9.81 20.41
CA GLY A 434 27.31 11.13 19.80
C GLY A 434 27.71 11.16 18.33
N ASP A 435 28.85 11.80 18.07
CA ASP A 435 29.35 12.18 16.76
C ASP A 435 30.31 11.18 16.11
N LYS A 436 30.73 10.16 16.84
CA LYS A 436 31.55 9.08 16.28
C LYS A 436 30.68 8.12 15.47
N VAL A 437 31.30 7.28 14.65
CA VAL A 437 30.64 6.17 13.94
C VAL A 437 31.50 4.91 14.02
N ASN A 438 30.91 3.76 14.33
CA ASN A 438 31.61 2.48 14.37
C ASN A 438 31.38 1.65 13.08
N ASP A 439 32.06 0.51 12.94
CA ASP A 439 31.97 -0.30 11.71
C ASP A 439 30.59 -0.93 11.46
N VAL A 440 29.82 -1.23 12.51
CA VAL A 440 28.46 -1.76 12.37
C VAL A 440 27.51 -0.68 11.85
N GLU A 441 27.61 0.53 12.40
CA GLU A 441 26.83 1.69 12.00
C GLU A 441 27.18 2.13 10.57
N LEU A 442 28.46 2.07 10.20
CA LEU A 442 28.91 2.33 8.83
C LEU A 442 28.37 1.30 7.85
N PHE A 443 28.43 0.02 8.18
CA PHE A 443 27.87 -1.03 7.33
C PHE A 443 26.36 -0.83 7.10
N ILE A 444 25.59 -0.55 8.17
CA ILE A 444 24.18 -0.20 8.03
C ILE A 444 23.99 1.08 7.20
N GLY A 445 24.85 2.08 7.40
CA GLY A 445 24.89 3.29 6.58
C GLY A 445 25.06 3.01 5.09
N SER A 446 25.98 2.11 4.74
CA SER A 446 26.25 1.71 3.37
C SER A 446 25.09 0.96 2.74
N LEU A 447 24.37 0.14 3.53
CA LEU A 447 23.10 -0.45 3.10
C LEU A 447 22.03 0.62 2.85
N LEU A 448 21.86 1.59 3.76
CA LEU A 448 20.92 2.69 3.56
C LEU A 448 21.27 3.51 2.30
N LEU A 449 22.55 3.79 2.06
CA LEU A 449 23.00 4.49 0.86
C LEU A 449 22.69 3.68 -0.40
N ARG A 450 22.94 2.37 -0.38
CA ARG A 450 22.56 1.46 -1.48
C ARG A 450 21.04 1.48 -1.70
N PHE A 451 20.24 1.38 -0.65
CA PHE A 451 18.79 1.40 -0.76
C PHE A 451 18.25 2.73 -1.26
N LEU A 452 18.80 3.88 -0.85
CA LEU A 452 18.42 5.18 -1.42
C LEU A 452 18.63 5.24 -2.94
N GLN A 453 19.67 4.56 -3.44
CA GLN A 453 19.92 4.48 -4.88
C GLN A 453 18.96 3.51 -5.58
N ILE A 454 18.61 2.40 -4.94
CA ILE A 454 17.63 1.41 -5.46
C ILE A 454 16.21 1.99 -5.51
N VAL A 455 15.72 2.57 -4.40
CA VAL A 455 14.32 3.02 -4.28
C VAL A 455 13.98 4.12 -5.30
N GLN A 456 14.97 4.90 -5.76
CA GLN A 456 14.75 5.93 -6.79
C GLN A 456 14.14 5.36 -8.07
N PHE A 457 14.57 4.15 -8.47
CA PHE A 457 14.22 3.55 -9.75
C PHE A 457 13.21 2.41 -9.64
N ASN A 458 13.08 1.79 -8.46
CA ASN A 458 12.31 0.56 -8.29
C ASN A 458 11.15 0.68 -7.29
N ALA A 459 10.97 1.84 -6.65
CA ALA A 459 9.83 2.06 -5.78
C ALA A 459 8.56 2.29 -6.60
N HIS A 460 7.49 1.62 -6.19
CA HIS A 460 6.18 1.70 -6.79
C HIS A 460 5.25 2.46 -5.85
N GLU A 461 4.37 3.25 -6.45
CA GLU A 461 3.24 3.84 -5.75
C GLU A 461 2.27 2.74 -5.31
N VAL A 462 1.76 2.83 -4.07
CA VAL A 462 0.59 2.06 -3.61
C VAL A 462 -0.59 3.01 -3.56
N SER A 463 -1.72 2.64 -4.16
CA SER A 463 -2.87 3.52 -4.31
C SER A 463 -4.18 2.88 -3.84
N GLU A 464 -5.19 3.72 -3.75
CA GLU A 464 -6.59 3.34 -3.56
C GLU A 464 -7.48 4.12 -4.53
N PHE A 465 -8.63 3.54 -4.84
CA PHE A 465 -9.62 4.16 -5.71
C PHE A 465 -10.67 4.90 -4.89
N TYR A 466 -10.71 6.22 -5.05
CA TYR A 466 -11.57 7.12 -4.32
C TYR A 466 -12.88 7.36 -5.08
N LEU A 467 -13.99 6.90 -4.51
CA LEU A 467 -15.34 7.05 -5.05
C LEU A 467 -16.07 8.25 -4.42
N MET A 468 -16.70 9.09 -5.25
CA MET A 468 -17.48 10.24 -4.78
C MET A 468 -18.77 9.84 -4.06
N SER A 469 -19.36 8.71 -4.47
CA SER A 469 -20.55 8.13 -3.87
C SER A 469 -20.46 6.61 -3.86
N PRO A 470 -21.15 5.93 -2.91
CA PRO A 470 -21.19 4.48 -2.89
C PRO A 470 -21.74 3.94 -4.21
N ARG A 471 -21.08 2.90 -4.74
CA ARG A 471 -21.50 2.21 -5.96
C ARG A 471 -21.63 3.12 -7.20
N SER A 472 -20.76 4.12 -7.32
CA SER A 472 -20.67 4.98 -8.50
C SER A 472 -19.21 5.24 -8.87
N LEU A 473 -18.94 5.19 -10.17
CA LEU A 473 -17.64 5.53 -10.76
C LEU A 473 -17.55 6.99 -11.17
N ASP A 474 -18.63 7.77 -11.04
CA ASP A 474 -18.63 9.18 -11.41
C ASP A 474 -17.73 10.02 -10.49
N GLY A 475 -16.92 10.89 -11.11
CA GLY A 475 -15.89 11.69 -10.43
C GLY A 475 -14.81 10.88 -9.70
N SER A 476 -14.74 9.56 -9.90
CA SER A 476 -13.77 8.69 -9.24
C SER A 476 -12.33 9.02 -9.64
N LYS A 477 -11.39 8.80 -8.72
CA LYS A 477 -9.96 9.06 -8.94
C LYS A 477 -9.08 8.10 -8.15
N ASN A 478 -7.88 7.85 -8.66
CA ASN A 478 -6.87 7.06 -7.95
C ASN A 478 -6.04 7.99 -7.05
N GLU A 479 -5.85 7.61 -5.79
CA GLU A 479 -5.15 8.40 -4.77
C GLU A 479 -3.99 7.61 -4.18
N THR A 480 -2.85 8.26 -3.99
CA THR A 480 -1.64 7.62 -3.47
C THR A 480 -1.71 7.41 -1.97
N LEU A 481 -1.64 6.14 -1.54
CA LEU A 481 -1.50 5.77 -0.12
C LEU A 481 -0.06 5.84 0.37
N GLY A 482 0.91 5.53 -0.48
CA GLY A 482 2.31 5.43 -0.06
C GLY A 482 3.21 4.84 -1.14
N ALA A 483 4.35 4.31 -0.72
CA ALA A 483 5.34 3.70 -1.61
C ALA A 483 5.77 2.31 -1.10
N ALA A 484 6.14 1.43 -2.02
CA ALA A 484 6.60 0.09 -1.73
C ALA A 484 7.62 -0.41 -2.77
N ILE A 485 8.41 -1.43 -2.41
CA ILE A 485 9.24 -2.17 -3.38
C ILE A 485 8.67 -3.57 -3.59
N TYR A 486 8.51 -3.93 -4.86
CA TYR A 486 8.07 -5.22 -5.35
C TYR A 486 9.18 -5.78 -6.28
N PRO A 487 10.09 -6.63 -5.79
CA PRO A 487 11.24 -7.07 -6.57
C PRO A 487 10.90 -7.69 -7.92
N THR A 488 9.81 -8.47 -8.01
CA THR A 488 9.38 -9.10 -9.28
C THR A 488 8.82 -8.06 -10.24
N LEU A 489 7.89 -7.21 -9.78
CA LEU A 489 7.31 -6.16 -10.63
C LEU A 489 8.36 -5.13 -11.12
N ALA A 490 9.42 -4.89 -10.34
CA ALA A 490 10.53 -4.03 -10.74
C ALA A 490 11.35 -4.55 -11.94
N LEU A 491 11.11 -5.78 -12.40
CA LEU A 491 11.74 -6.36 -13.61
C LEU A 491 10.99 -5.99 -14.91
N PHE A 492 9.85 -5.31 -14.83
CA PHE A 492 9.04 -4.93 -15.98
C PHE A 492 9.45 -3.55 -16.48
N ASN A 493 9.99 -3.49 -17.69
CA ASN A 493 10.45 -2.25 -18.30
C ASN A 493 9.29 -1.34 -18.77
N HIS A 494 9.61 -0.08 -19.03
CA HIS A 494 8.62 0.93 -19.37
C HIS A 494 8.11 0.87 -20.81
N SER A 495 6.82 1.16 -21.01
CA SER A 495 6.24 1.66 -22.26
C SER A 495 5.26 2.81 -22.02
N CYS A 496 5.27 3.81 -22.90
CA CYS A 496 4.27 4.89 -22.86
C CYS A 496 2.88 4.40 -23.29
N HIS A 497 2.80 3.28 -24.02
CA HIS A 497 1.56 2.56 -24.31
C HIS A 497 1.38 1.42 -23.31
N SER A 498 0.59 1.69 -22.28
CA SER A 498 0.36 0.78 -21.16
C SER A 498 -0.14 -0.59 -21.61
N ALA A 499 0.44 -1.65 -21.06
CA ALA A 499 0.01 -3.03 -21.31
C ALA A 499 -0.75 -3.65 -20.15
N GLN A 500 -0.62 -3.07 -18.96
CA GLN A 500 -1.21 -3.57 -17.73
C GLN A 500 -1.73 -2.42 -16.86
N VAL A 501 -2.74 -2.73 -16.05
CA VAL A 501 -3.23 -1.90 -14.95
C VAL A 501 -2.77 -2.47 -13.63
N ARG A 502 -2.43 -1.57 -12.70
CA ARG A 502 -2.01 -1.91 -11.34
C ARG A 502 -3.09 -1.49 -10.35
N TYR A 503 -3.48 -2.41 -9.46
CA TYR A 503 -4.32 -2.12 -8.31
C TYR A 503 -3.85 -2.93 -7.09
N PHE A 504 -4.47 -2.70 -5.93
CA PHE A 504 -3.92 -3.18 -4.66
C PHE A 504 -4.95 -3.81 -3.74
N SER A 505 -4.54 -4.84 -3.00
CA SER A 505 -5.26 -5.34 -1.82
C SER A 505 -4.43 -5.03 -0.57
N GLY A 506 -4.83 -3.99 0.17
CA GLY A 506 -3.98 -3.36 1.17
C GLY A 506 -2.70 -2.82 0.53
N GLN A 507 -1.58 -3.51 0.75
CA GLN A 507 -0.28 -3.20 0.16
C GLN A 507 0.18 -4.26 -0.86
N GLN A 508 -0.60 -5.32 -1.12
CA GLN A 508 -0.25 -6.32 -2.11
C GLN A 508 -0.57 -5.77 -3.49
N VAL A 509 0.36 -5.86 -4.44
CA VAL A 509 0.14 -5.43 -5.82
C VAL A 509 -0.49 -6.54 -6.64
N ILE A 510 -1.42 -6.16 -7.51
CA ILE A 510 -2.00 -7.00 -8.55
C ILE A 510 -1.84 -6.26 -9.88
N THR A 511 -1.36 -6.96 -10.91
CA THR A 511 -1.37 -6.43 -12.28
C THR A 511 -2.22 -7.29 -13.21
N LYS A 512 -2.97 -6.62 -14.08
CA LYS A 512 -3.88 -7.25 -15.05
C LYS A 512 -3.63 -6.67 -16.44
N ALA A 513 -3.58 -7.51 -17.47
CA ALA A 513 -3.40 -7.08 -18.84
C ALA A 513 -4.60 -6.26 -19.34
N ILE A 514 -4.33 -5.16 -20.05
CA ILE A 514 -5.37 -4.26 -20.62
C ILE A 514 -5.30 -4.14 -22.16
N ARG A 515 -4.47 -4.98 -22.79
CA ARG A 515 -4.38 -5.18 -24.24
C ARG A 515 -3.81 -6.57 -24.52
N ASN A 516 -3.91 -7.04 -25.76
CA ASN A 516 -3.21 -8.27 -26.12
C ASN A 516 -1.69 -8.03 -26.16
N ILE A 517 -0.93 -9.08 -25.82
CA ILE A 517 0.52 -9.14 -25.92
C ILE A 517 0.86 -10.51 -26.47
N ARG A 518 1.51 -10.56 -27.64
CA ARG A 518 1.85 -11.82 -28.30
C ARG A 518 3.02 -12.49 -27.62
N LYS A 519 3.05 -13.83 -27.70
CA LYS A 519 4.22 -14.60 -27.28
C LYS A 519 5.51 -14.02 -27.90
N GLY A 520 6.51 -13.79 -27.07
CA GLY A 520 7.80 -13.21 -27.43
C GLY A 520 7.84 -11.68 -27.36
N GLU A 521 6.71 -11.00 -27.20
CA GLU A 521 6.69 -9.55 -27.00
C GLU A 521 7.05 -9.17 -25.56
N ILE A 522 7.63 -7.98 -25.41
CA ILE A 522 7.87 -7.37 -24.09
C ILE A 522 6.53 -7.15 -23.40
N VAL A 523 6.48 -7.42 -22.10
CA VAL A 523 5.34 -7.10 -21.23
C VAL A 523 5.71 -5.86 -20.41
N PRO A 524 5.34 -4.64 -20.85
CA PRO A 524 5.81 -3.43 -20.20
C PRO A 524 4.90 -2.97 -19.05
N GLU A 525 5.48 -2.20 -18.13
CA GLU A 525 4.77 -1.35 -17.16
C GLU A 525 4.75 0.12 -17.61
N ASN A 526 3.87 0.94 -17.05
CA ASN A 526 3.87 2.38 -17.27
C ASN A 526 4.37 3.13 -16.03
N TYR A 527 5.61 3.66 -16.09
CA TYR A 527 6.28 4.40 -15.02
C TYR A 527 5.67 5.78 -14.69
N GLY A 528 4.42 6.02 -15.08
CA GLY A 528 3.65 7.26 -14.90
C GLY A 528 3.58 8.15 -16.13
N GLN A 529 4.22 7.76 -17.24
CA GLN A 529 4.29 8.54 -18.48
C GLN A 529 3.50 7.88 -19.59
N SER A 530 2.20 8.18 -19.66
CA SER A 530 1.28 7.62 -20.65
C SER A 530 1.07 8.59 -21.83
N PHE A 531 1.09 8.07 -23.06
CA PHE A 531 0.92 8.90 -24.27
C PHE A 531 -0.45 9.58 -24.42
N PRO A 532 -1.59 9.03 -23.95
CA PRO A 532 -2.87 9.71 -24.05
C PRO A 532 -2.92 11.00 -23.22
N SER A 533 -2.11 11.11 -22.16
CA SER A 533 -2.13 12.24 -21.23
C SER A 533 -1.00 13.25 -21.40
N LYS A 534 0.12 12.85 -22.02
CA LYS A 534 1.33 13.68 -22.14
C LYS A 534 1.97 13.52 -23.51
N ASN A 535 2.54 14.58 -24.08
CA ASN A 535 3.19 14.54 -25.39
C ASN A 535 4.58 13.86 -25.33
N LYS A 536 5.15 13.51 -26.49
CA LYS A 536 6.43 12.79 -26.61
C LYS A 536 7.58 13.49 -25.90
N ILE A 537 7.69 14.81 -26.03
CA ILE A 537 8.78 15.60 -25.44
C ILE A 537 8.71 15.52 -23.92
N GLN A 538 7.52 15.73 -23.34
CA GLN A 538 7.30 15.65 -21.89
C GLN A 538 7.62 14.25 -21.36
N ARG A 539 7.07 13.20 -22.00
CA ARG A 539 7.30 11.81 -21.58
C ARG A 539 8.79 11.46 -21.56
N LYS A 540 9.52 11.78 -22.64
CA LYS A 540 10.96 11.47 -22.73
C LYS A 540 11.79 12.27 -21.72
N ALA A 541 11.48 13.56 -21.52
CA ALA A 541 12.17 14.39 -20.54
C ALA A 541 11.97 13.87 -19.11
N GLU A 542 10.74 13.56 -18.71
CA GLU A 542 10.44 13.07 -17.36
C GLU A 542 11.04 11.67 -17.09
N LEU A 543 11.06 10.78 -18.08
CA LEU A 543 11.71 9.47 -17.96
C LEU A 543 13.23 9.59 -17.88
N ALA A 544 13.82 10.46 -18.70
CA ALA A 544 15.25 10.71 -18.68
C ALA A 544 15.70 11.31 -17.35
N ASP A 545 14.92 12.23 -16.76
CA ASP A 545 15.22 12.83 -15.46
C ASP A 545 15.09 11.82 -14.30
N ARG A 546 14.00 11.06 -14.26
CA ARG A 546 13.70 10.17 -13.13
C ARG A 546 14.38 8.80 -13.20
N TYR A 547 14.44 8.21 -14.40
CA TYR A 547 14.86 6.82 -14.64
C TYR A 547 16.11 6.67 -15.50
N TRP A 548 16.66 7.78 -16.02
CA TRP A 548 17.95 7.82 -16.73
C TRP A 548 18.02 6.94 -17.97
N PHE A 549 16.91 6.86 -18.71
CA PHE A 549 16.86 6.25 -20.02
C PHE A 549 15.99 7.06 -20.98
N GLU A 550 16.18 6.83 -22.27
CA GLU A 550 15.37 7.43 -23.32
C GLU A 550 14.36 6.40 -23.85
N CYS A 551 13.06 6.71 -23.78
CA CYS A 551 12.02 5.78 -24.19
C CYS A 551 11.90 5.66 -25.72
N ASN A 552 12.00 4.41 -26.20
CA ASN A 552 11.89 4.03 -27.61
C ASN A 552 10.68 3.12 -27.88
N CYS A 553 9.64 3.16 -27.05
CA CYS A 553 8.40 2.42 -27.32
C CYS A 553 7.71 2.90 -28.60
N GLU A 554 6.80 2.10 -29.15
CA GLU A 554 6.06 2.41 -30.38
C GLU A 554 5.40 3.80 -30.37
N ALA A 555 4.83 4.22 -29.23
CA ALA A 555 4.19 5.52 -29.10
C ALA A 555 5.18 6.69 -29.18
N CYS A 556 6.42 6.49 -28.75
CA CYS A 556 7.48 7.49 -28.87
C CYS A 556 8.13 7.46 -30.25
N GLN A 557 8.32 6.28 -30.85
CA GLN A 557 8.87 6.15 -32.20
C GLN A 557 7.97 6.82 -33.24
N ASN A 558 6.67 6.57 -33.15
CA ASN A 558 5.67 7.05 -34.11
C ASN A 558 5.02 8.40 -33.70
N ASP A 559 5.53 9.06 -32.67
CA ASP A 559 5.03 10.35 -32.15
C ASP A 559 3.50 10.39 -31.96
N TRP A 560 2.96 9.39 -31.26
CA TRP A 560 1.52 9.28 -31.07
C TRP A 560 0.96 10.50 -30.33
N PRO A 561 -0.17 11.06 -30.80
CA PRO A 561 -0.77 12.26 -30.23
C PRO A 561 -1.41 11.97 -28.87
N MET A 562 -1.61 13.03 -28.08
CA MET A 562 -2.42 12.95 -26.86
C MET A 562 -3.89 12.73 -27.22
N TYR A 563 -4.66 12.23 -26.26
CA TYR A 563 -6.07 11.90 -26.45
C TYR A 563 -6.91 13.07 -27.02
N LYS A 564 -6.66 14.29 -26.55
CA LYS A 564 -7.34 15.50 -27.01
C LYS A 564 -6.95 15.95 -28.42
N ASP A 565 -5.83 15.45 -28.94
CA ASP A 565 -5.25 15.82 -30.23
C ASP A 565 -5.36 14.67 -31.26
N MET A 566 -6.02 13.55 -30.92
CA MET A 566 -6.26 12.44 -31.83
C MET A 566 -7.28 12.84 -32.90
N ASP A 567 -6.90 12.70 -34.18
CA ASP A 567 -7.80 12.90 -35.31
C ASP A 567 -8.90 11.83 -35.31
N THR A 568 -10.16 12.27 -35.38
CA THR A 568 -11.35 11.39 -35.47
C THR A 568 -11.87 11.24 -36.89
N SER A 569 -11.36 12.02 -37.86
CA SER A 569 -11.77 11.96 -39.28
C SER A 569 -11.05 10.85 -40.06
N THR A 570 -9.85 10.49 -39.62
CA THR A 570 -9.05 9.41 -40.21
C THR A 570 -9.02 8.19 -39.28
N MET A 571 -9.46 7.04 -39.77
CA MET A 571 -9.31 5.75 -39.08
C MET A 571 -8.12 4.97 -39.64
N HIS A 572 -7.42 4.27 -38.76
CA HIS A 572 -6.27 3.43 -39.09
C HIS A 572 -6.69 1.95 -39.07
N PHE A 573 -6.95 1.36 -40.22
CA PHE A 573 -7.30 -0.07 -40.33
C PHE A 573 -6.05 -0.95 -40.45
N LYS A 574 -6.17 -2.24 -40.12
CA LYS A 574 -5.11 -3.22 -40.36
C LYS A 574 -5.20 -3.80 -41.77
N CYS A 575 -4.07 -3.81 -42.49
CA CYS A 575 -3.95 -4.58 -43.73
C CYS A 575 -4.11 -6.09 -43.44
N HIS A 576 -4.92 -6.81 -44.23
CA HIS A 576 -5.14 -8.24 -44.02
C HIS A 576 -3.86 -9.09 -44.22
N LYS A 577 -2.89 -8.59 -45.00
CA LYS A 577 -1.68 -9.33 -45.36
C LYS A 577 -0.50 -9.00 -44.44
N CYS A 578 -0.19 -7.71 -44.25
CA CYS A 578 1.00 -7.29 -43.51
C CYS A 578 0.70 -6.71 -42.13
N HIS A 579 -0.59 -6.56 -41.77
CA HIS A 579 -1.06 -5.93 -40.53
C HIS A 579 -0.57 -4.50 -40.30
N GLY A 580 0.02 -3.86 -41.31
CA GLY A 580 0.40 -2.46 -41.28
C GLY A 580 -0.81 -1.52 -41.39
N PRO A 581 -0.60 -0.22 -41.11
CA PRO A 581 -1.65 0.78 -41.10
C PRO A 581 -2.23 1.03 -42.49
N LEU A 582 -3.54 1.22 -42.55
CA LEU A 582 -4.30 1.72 -43.68
C LEU A 582 -5.04 2.98 -43.24
N ASN A 583 -4.58 4.15 -43.68
CA ASN A 583 -5.17 5.43 -43.30
C ASN A 583 -6.39 5.70 -44.18
N VAL A 584 -7.56 5.79 -43.56
CA VAL A 584 -8.82 5.95 -44.28
C VAL A 584 -9.58 7.12 -43.69
N ASN A 585 -9.77 8.16 -44.50
CA ASN A 585 -10.71 9.23 -44.17
C ASN A 585 -12.13 8.69 -44.38
N THR A 586 -12.90 8.58 -43.31
CA THR A 586 -14.23 7.96 -43.33
C THR A 586 -15.28 8.82 -44.03
N GLU A 587 -15.10 10.14 -44.06
CA GLU A 587 -15.99 11.08 -44.74
C GLU A 587 -15.83 11.05 -46.27
N GLN A 588 -14.64 10.66 -46.75
CA GLN A 588 -14.29 10.61 -48.17
C GLN A 588 -14.29 9.18 -48.73
N LEU A 589 -14.77 8.19 -47.96
CA LEU A 589 -14.71 6.78 -48.34
C LEU A 589 -15.75 6.44 -49.41
N LEU A 590 -15.32 6.40 -50.67
CA LEU A 590 -16.14 5.95 -51.81
C LEU A 590 -15.99 4.46 -52.14
N ASN A 591 -14.87 3.85 -51.77
CA ASN A 591 -14.52 2.45 -52.12
C ASN A 591 -13.95 1.72 -50.89
N PRO A 592 -14.49 0.56 -50.49
CA PRO A 592 -13.98 -0.19 -49.35
C PRO A 592 -12.66 -0.95 -49.62
N PHE A 593 -12.13 -0.93 -50.85
CA PHE A 593 -10.84 -1.54 -51.16
C PHE A 593 -9.70 -0.53 -51.02
N ILE A 594 -8.91 -0.69 -49.96
CA ILE A 594 -7.79 0.19 -49.63
C ILE A 594 -6.48 -0.48 -50.00
N LYS A 595 -5.68 0.19 -50.84
CA LYS A 595 -4.34 -0.29 -51.20
C LYS A 595 -3.37 0.00 -50.06
N CYS A 596 -2.68 -1.03 -49.58
CA CYS A 596 -1.66 -0.89 -48.55
C CYS A 596 -0.39 -0.29 -49.12
N GLU A 597 0.07 0.83 -48.57
CA GLU A 597 1.33 1.47 -48.99
C GLU A 597 2.56 0.61 -48.68
N LYS A 598 2.48 -0.25 -47.64
CA LYS A 598 3.60 -1.08 -47.19
C LYS A 598 3.82 -2.33 -48.05
N CYS A 599 2.76 -3.06 -48.40
CA CYS A 599 2.87 -4.34 -49.12
C CYS A 599 2.22 -4.34 -50.51
N GLY A 600 1.56 -3.25 -50.90
CA GLY A 600 0.91 -3.09 -52.20
C GLY A 600 -0.44 -3.81 -52.36
N ASP A 601 -0.85 -4.62 -51.37
CA ASP A 601 -2.07 -5.45 -51.44
C ASP A 601 -3.35 -4.63 -51.24
N GLN A 602 -4.49 -5.15 -51.70
CA GLN A 602 -5.80 -4.50 -51.55
C GLN A 602 -6.62 -5.12 -50.42
N THR A 603 -6.90 -4.33 -49.39
CA THR A 603 -7.72 -4.75 -48.25
C THR A 603 -9.16 -4.26 -48.38
N ASN A 604 -10.12 -5.18 -48.36
CA ASN A 604 -11.54 -4.85 -48.25
C ASN A 604 -11.90 -4.59 -46.78
N ILE A 605 -12.23 -3.35 -46.43
CA ILE A 605 -12.56 -2.94 -45.06
C ILE A 605 -14.06 -2.97 -44.74
N LEU A 606 -14.92 -3.42 -45.67
CA LEU A 606 -16.38 -3.37 -45.48
C LEU A 606 -16.86 -4.20 -44.28
N SER A 607 -16.31 -5.39 -44.08
CA SER A 607 -16.60 -6.23 -42.91
C SER A 607 -16.10 -5.58 -41.62
N THR A 608 -14.92 -4.96 -41.67
CA THR A 608 -14.33 -4.24 -40.54
C THR A 608 -15.20 -3.05 -40.11
N LEU A 609 -15.73 -2.28 -41.06
CA LEU A 609 -16.67 -1.18 -40.77
C LEU A 609 -17.94 -1.66 -40.08
N LYS A 610 -18.50 -2.80 -40.50
CA LYS A 610 -19.66 -3.41 -39.83
C LYS A 610 -19.32 -3.86 -38.41
N ASN A 611 -18.14 -4.44 -38.20
CA ASN A 611 -17.69 -4.85 -36.87
C ASN A 611 -17.52 -3.64 -35.94
N LEU A 612 -17.05 -2.49 -36.44
CA LEU A 612 -16.92 -1.28 -35.63
C LEU A 612 -18.26 -0.77 -35.08
N GLN A 613 -19.36 -0.90 -35.83
CA GLN A 613 -20.70 -0.58 -35.31
C GLN A 613 -21.07 -1.45 -34.10
N ASN A 614 -20.68 -2.73 -34.11
CA ASN A 614 -20.87 -3.62 -32.96
C ASN A 614 -19.98 -3.21 -31.78
N THR A 615 -18.77 -2.70 -32.04
CA THR A 615 -17.91 -2.20 -30.96
C THR A 615 -18.54 -1.01 -30.23
N GLU A 616 -19.16 -0.07 -30.94
CA GLU A 616 -19.85 1.06 -30.31
C GLU A 616 -21.01 0.60 -29.42
N GLN A 617 -21.80 -0.37 -29.89
CA GLN A 617 -22.90 -0.95 -29.11
C GLN A 617 -22.41 -1.69 -27.86
N THR A 618 -21.33 -2.45 -28.00
CA THR A 618 -20.71 -3.21 -26.90
C THR A 618 -20.16 -2.25 -25.83
N PHE A 619 -19.47 -1.19 -26.24
CA PHE A 619 -18.96 -0.17 -25.31
C PHE A 619 -20.10 0.58 -24.60
N LYS A 620 -21.15 0.98 -25.32
CA LYS A 620 -22.36 1.56 -24.70
C LYS A 620 -23.02 0.61 -23.69
N GLY A 621 -23.05 -0.69 -24.01
CA GLY A 621 -23.51 -1.73 -23.10
C GLY A 621 -22.66 -1.78 -21.83
N ALA A 622 -21.33 -1.77 -21.96
CA ALA A 622 -20.41 -1.73 -20.83
C ALA A 622 -20.64 -0.51 -19.94
N CYS A 623 -20.79 0.69 -20.52
CA CYS A 623 -21.09 1.90 -19.75
C CYS A 623 -22.37 1.79 -18.92
N LYS A 624 -23.45 1.20 -19.48
CA LYS A 624 -24.69 0.96 -18.73
C LYS A 624 -24.50 0.01 -17.55
N GLU A 625 -23.72 -1.05 -17.73
CA GLU A 625 -23.40 -1.98 -16.64
C GLU A 625 -22.51 -1.32 -15.57
N MET A 626 -21.59 -0.43 -15.97
CA MET A 626 -20.81 0.39 -15.04
C MET A 626 -21.68 1.35 -14.23
N GLU A 627 -22.64 2.02 -14.86
CA GLU A 627 -23.63 2.89 -14.19
C GLU A 627 -24.53 2.09 -13.23
N ALA A 628 -24.90 0.86 -13.61
CA ALA A 628 -25.63 -0.06 -12.74
C ALA A 628 -24.75 -0.73 -11.65
N TYR A 629 -23.45 -0.42 -11.62
CA TYR A 629 -22.45 -1.02 -10.75
C TYR A 629 -22.34 -2.57 -10.88
N ASN A 630 -22.69 -3.10 -12.05
CA ASN A 630 -22.49 -4.49 -12.42
C ASN A 630 -21.10 -4.67 -13.05
N LEU A 631 -20.08 -4.58 -12.20
CA LEU A 631 -18.68 -4.48 -12.62
C LEU A 631 -18.15 -5.73 -13.35
N GLU A 632 -18.63 -6.92 -13.00
CA GLU A 632 -18.24 -8.18 -13.64
C GLU A 632 -18.70 -8.22 -15.11
N LYS A 633 -19.97 -7.88 -15.36
CA LYS A 633 -20.51 -7.83 -16.72
C LYS A 633 -19.91 -6.68 -17.53
N ALA A 634 -19.67 -5.54 -16.89
CA ALA A 634 -18.95 -4.42 -17.51
C ALA A 634 -17.55 -4.84 -17.96
N GLU A 635 -16.78 -5.52 -17.09
CA GLU A 635 -15.46 -6.05 -17.43
C GLU A 635 -15.50 -6.97 -18.66
N ALA A 636 -16.41 -7.94 -18.68
CA ALA A 636 -16.53 -8.88 -19.80
C ALA A 636 -16.82 -8.15 -21.13
N LEU A 637 -17.72 -7.17 -21.13
CA LEU A 637 -18.03 -6.37 -22.32
C LEU A 637 -16.86 -5.49 -22.77
N LEU A 638 -16.10 -4.91 -21.84
CA LEU A 638 -14.93 -4.08 -22.16
C LEU A 638 -13.79 -4.93 -22.75
N ILE A 639 -13.52 -6.11 -22.19
CA ILE A 639 -12.52 -7.05 -22.73
C ILE A 639 -12.90 -7.46 -24.15
N GLU A 640 -14.17 -7.85 -24.37
CA GLU A 640 -14.67 -8.21 -25.70
C GLU A 640 -14.51 -7.05 -26.69
N ASN A 641 -14.84 -5.83 -26.25
CA ASN A 641 -14.69 -4.64 -27.07
C ASN A 641 -13.24 -4.36 -27.46
N LEU A 642 -12.30 -4.49 -26.52
CA LEU A 642 -10.85 -4.35 -26.80
C LEU A 642 -10.39 -5.37 -27.84
N LYS A 643 -10.82 -6.63 -27.72
CA LYS A 643 -10.48 -7.69 -28.68
C LYS A 643 -11.00 -7.38 -30.08
N GLN A 644 -12.26 -6.97 -30.19
CA GLN A 644 -12.87 -6.60 -31.47
C GLN A 644 -12.18 -5.41 -32.12
N LEU A 645 -11.92 -4.35 -31.34
CA LEU A 645 -11.25 -3.16 -31.81
C LEU A 645 -9.83 -3.46 -32.30
N GLU A 646 -9.06 -4.22 -31.54
CA GLU A 646 -7.68 -4.58 -31.90
C GLU A 646 -7.61 -5.49 -33.13
N ALA A 647 -8.60 -6.36 -33.34
CA ALA A 647 -8.67 -7.16 -34.57
C ALA A 647 -8.86 -6.29 -35.83
N CYS A 648 -9.45 -5.11 -35.68
CA CYS A 648 -9.86 -4.24 -36.78
C CYS A 648 -8.86 -3.11 -37.05
N LEU A 649 -8.33 -2.49 -35.99
CA LEU A 649 -7.66 -1.20 -36.04
C LEU A 649 -6.17 -1.30 -35.71
N TYR A 650 -5.40 -0.40 -36.30
CA TYR A 650 -3.97 -0.22 -36.06
C TYR A 650 -3.77 0.97 -35.11
N PRO A 651 -3.04 0.83 -33.98
CA PRO A 651 -2.79 1.91 -33.04
C PRO A 651 -2.08 3.14 -33.65
N PRO A 652 -2.35 4.37 -33.17
CA PRO A 652 -3.24 4.71 -32.05
C PRO A 652 -4.68 4.98 -32.52
N TYR A 653 -5.68 4.61 -31.73
CA TYR A 653 -7.07 4.97 -32.02
C TYR A 653 -7.86 5.23 -30.74
N ARG A 654 -8.64 6.31 -30.77
CA ARG A 654 -9.27 6.92 -29.59
C ARG A 654 -10.18 5.96 -28.82
N ASP A 655 -11.01 5.21 -29.55
CA ASP A 655 -12.01 4.32 -28.94
C ASP A 655 -11.39 3.13 -28.20
N TYR A 656 -10.17 2.70 -28.60
CA TYR A 656 -9.41 1.73 -27.79
C TYR A 656 -9.13 2.29 -26.42
N HIS A 657 -8.59 3.50 -26.38
CA HIS A 657 -8.07 4.07 -25.14
C HIS A 657 -9.21 4.45 -24.22
N LEU A 658 -10.36 4.87 -24.77
CA LEU A 658 -11.61 4.98 -24.01
C LEU A 658 -12.01 3.67 -23.35
N THR A 659 -11.98 2.58 -24.12
CA THR A 659 -12.32 1.25 -23.63
C THR A 659 -11.31 0.77 -22.59
N GLN A 660 -10.02 1.00 -22.81
CA GLN A 660 -8.96 0.71 -21.84
C GLN A 660 -9.14 1.52 -20.56
N GLU A 661 -9.42 2.82 -20.63
CA GLU A 661 -9.65 3.66 -19.46
C GLU A 661 -10.88 3.22 -18.65
N ALA A 662 -11.98 2.89 -19.32
CA ALA A 662 -13.15 2.31 -18.68
C ALA A 662 -12.79 0.99 -18.00
N TYR A 663 -12.02 0.13 -18.68
CA TYR A 663 -11.60 -1.16 -18.16
C TYR A 663 -10.67 -1.03 -16.94
N MET A 664 -9.73 -0.08 -16.98
CA MET A 664 -8.86 0.23 -15.85
C MET A 664 -9.67 0.68 -14.62
N LYS A 665 -10.71 1.50 -14.78
CA LYS A 665 -11.58 1.91 -13.67
C LYS A 665 -12.32 0.74 -13.03
N VAL A 666 -12.80 -0.20 -13.85
CA VAL A 666 -13.43 -1.44 -13.35
C VAL A 666 -12.42 -2.27 -12.55
N CYS A 667 -11.19 -2.43 -13.05
CA CYS A 667 -10.12 -3.13 -12.33
C CYS A 667 -9.75 -2.45 -11.01
N LEU A 668 -9.65 -1.11 -10.98
CA LEU A 668 -9.34 -0.36 -9.77
C LEU A 668 -10.39 -0.56 -8.66
N CYS A 669 -11.66 -0.78 -9.02
CA CYS A 669 -12.72 -1.13 -8.08
C CYS A 669 -12.63 -2.54 -7.50
N GLN A 670 -11.78 -3.40 -8.05
CA GLN A 670 -11.48 -4.72 -7.49
C GLN A 670 -10.43 -4.62 -6.38
N GLY A 671 -9.80 -3.46 -6.19
CA GLY A 671 -8.74 -3.20 -5.21
C GLY A 671 -9.20 -2.38 -4.00
N ASN A 672 -8.25 -1.66 -3.40
CA ASN A 672 -8.49 -0.73 -2.31
C ASN A 672 -9.48 0.36 -2.75
N ILE A 673 -10.56 0.53 -1.97
CA ILE A 673 -11.57 1.57 -2.21
C ILE A 673 -11.71 2.45 -0.98
N ARG A 674 -11.77 3.76 -1.21
CA ARG A 674 -12.25 4.75 -0.22
C ARG A 674 -13.46 5.46 -0.78
N ILE A 675 -14.50 5.59 0.04
CA ILE A 675 -15.73 6.32 -0.35
C ILE A 675 -15.77 7.63 0.42
N LYS A 676 -16.10 8.73 -0.28
CA LYS A 676 -16.38 10.01 0.36
C LYS A 676 -17.47 9.84 1.40
N GLN A 677 -17.16 10.11 2.67
CA GLN A 677 -18.19 10.15 3.71
C GLN A 677 -19.07 11.38 3.47
N PRO A 678 -20.41 11.26 3.60
CA PRO A 678 -21.28 12.42 3.57
C PRO A 678 -20.78 13.41 4.62
N LYS A 679 -20.61 14.70 4.26
CA LYS A 679 -20.43 15.73 5.28
C LYS A 679 -21.70 15.67 6.13
N THR A 680 -21.57 15.34 7.41
CA THR A 680 -22.61 15.65 8.38
C THR A 680 -22.73 17.16 8.36
N GLU A 681 -23.86 17.67 7.87
CA GLU A 681 -24.23 19.08 8.07
C GLU A 681 -24.14 19.35 9.58
N GLU A 682 -23.28 20.31 9.96
CA GLU A 682 -23.06 20.73 11.35
C GLU A 682 -24.28 21.43 11.94
#